data_AF-A0A310SNC7-F1
#
_entry.id   AF-A0A310SNC7-F1
#
_cell.length_a   1.000
_cell.length_b   1.000
_cell.length_c   1.000
_cell.angle_alpha   90.00
_cell.angle_beta   90.00
_cell.angle_gamma   90.00
#
_symmetry.space_group_name_H-M   'P 1'
#
loop_
_entity.id
_entity.type
_entity.pdbx_description
1 polymer ?
#
loop_
_entity_poly.entity_id
_entity_poly.type
_entity_poly.pdbx_seq_one_letter_code
_entity_poly.pdbx_strand_id
1 'polypeptide(L)'
;MPSLNECLPREKILRTLFSSSRLDTKSTNMKIRGTSDVCRSFPKMDIAAQAGNAIVRALDNVCTNSRYFAILSRKLEIFVEMLNETEIRLLKRNKIWRMFSQGKEIPRETNAADTYIRPAITSVDIVLSDEITAFWWIMDHFTIINTEFQAGPGFLMVAGRDSDLIERSTRCEIYCTGELLKTVQLAEIFPDSKSFVDLHQINDPEVTLSKRSLLFPHSFYRLMNETDNKPSRSQIRQYVNDNFASSSELIDWTLPDWTENPSILKRIQETKYREWAKHLNEIWKDLARKASPEVAKYPERHSLIYVNNGFIIPGGRFKEFYYWDSYWVIEGLLLSDMYQTAKGIIDNFLYMVEKYGFIPNGGRIYYLMRSQPPLLHLMVSRYLEITRDYEYLRKIISTLEKEFAFWQREKMIDVEKDGKIYKMGHYVVHSTRPRPESFKEDYLMAQNLPEKMQDFFYNNIKAGAESGWDFSNRWYIGNNKSGMLSLLNISTQYIIPVDLNAILQQNARLLNEFHTLLGNNAKSQYYMKIAGELQMAIDNVLWNEESGIWLDYDVKNERSRNMFYPSNLTPLYTKSYNRLQRERYALSAVKYLKLQKVDSFLGGTPSSLNHTGEQWDFPNAWPPLQSFIVMGLYRTGVSEAMEIAHELASRWLASNYLGYAENGYMFEKYDSVVPGHGGGGGEYHVQTGFGWTNGVVLEFLNTFSNIKVGEVAYESDLNTDIGE
;
A
#
# COMPACT_ATOMS: atom_id res chain seq x y z
N MET A 1 -5.06 64.08 21.15
CA MET A 1 -3.69 63.85 20.64
C MET A 1 -3.47 62.35 20.54
N PRO A 2 -3.41 61.75 19.34
CA PRO A 2 -3.13 60.33 19.19
C PRO A 2 -1.68 60.09 18.77
N SER A 3 -1.03 59.12 19.42
CA SER A 3 0.29 58.60 19.08
C SER A 3 0.26 57.08 18.98
N LEU A 4 1.04 56.58 18.01
CA LEU A 4 1.56 55.22 17.82
C LEU A 4 0.64 54.20 17.11
N ASN A 5 0.78 54.20 15.78
CA ASN A 5 0.54 53.08 14.87
C ASN A 5 1.68 52.04 15.02
N GLU A 6 1.35 50.80 15.38
CA GLU A 6 2.24 49.65 15.13
C GLU A 6 1.97 49.09 13.72
N CYS A 7 2.99 49.11 12.87
CA CYS A 7 3.00 48.38 11.61
C CYS A 7 3.16 46.87 11.87
N LEU A 8 2.35 46.04 11.21
CA LEU A 8 2.46 44.59 11.24
C LEU A 8 3.79 44.11 10.60
N PRO A 9 4.49 43.11 11.17
CA PRO A 9 5.70 42.54 10.58
C PRO A 9 5.47 41.88 9.21
N ARG A 10 6.43 42.06 8.29
CA ARG A 10 6.42 41.59 6.89
C ARG A 10 6.16 40.08 6.74
N GLU A 11 6.50 39.26 7.73
CA GLU A 11 6.21 37.82 7.77
C GLU A 11 4.71 37.48 7.84
N LYS A 12 3.89 38.36 8.44
CA LYS A 12 2.45 38.11 8.59
C LYS A 12 1.69 38.28 7.26
N ILE A 13 2.18 39.17 6.40
CA ILE A 13 1.68 39.36 5.02
C ILE A 13 2.00 38.12 4.18
N LEU A 14 3.21 37.58 4.32
CA LEU A 14 3.63 36.34 3.66
C LEU A 14 2.77 35.14 4.09
N ARG A 15 2.49 34.96 5.38
CA ARG A 15 1.62 33.85 5.84
C ARG A 15 0.19 33.96 5.33
N THR A 16 -0.34 35.17 5.15
CA THR A 16 -1.71 35.38 4.68
C THR A 16 -1.84 35.14 3.17
N LEU A 17 -0.81 35.49 2.39
CA LEU A 17 -0.79 35.28 0.93
C LEU A 17 -0.55 33.81 0.52
N PHE A 18 0.06 33.00 1.38
CA PHE A 18 0.29 31.57 1.13
C PHE A 18 -0.74 30.63 1.78
N SER A 19 -1.70 31.14 2.57
CA SER A 19 -2.71 30.31 3.26
C SER A 19 -4.11 30.31 2.63
N SER A 20 -4.37 31.04 1.55
CA SER A 20 -5.69 31.04 0.89
C SER A 20 -5.63 30.46 -0.54
N SER A 21 -5.64 29.13 -0.63
CA SER A 21 -5.98 28.42 -1.86
C SER A 21 -7.18 27.50 -1.63
N ARG A 22 -8.34 28.09 -1.33
CA ARG A 22 -9.64 27.49 -1.65
C ARG A 22 -10.25 28.36 -2.75
N LEU A 23 -10.26 27.84 -3.98
CA LEU A 23 -11.10 28.40 -5.04
C LEU A 23 -12.29 27.46 -5.20
N ASP A 24 -13.40 27.90 -4.62
CA ASP A 24 -14.72 27.34 -4.79
C ASP A 24 -15.25 27.77 -6.16
N THR A 25 -15.66 26.81 -6.99
CA THR A 25 -16.19 27.07 -8.33
C THR A 25 -17.70 27.31 -8.24
N LYS A 26 -18.14 28.58 -8.17
CA LYS A 26 -19.49 29.01 -8.61
C LYS A 26 -19.67 30.54 -8.64
N SER A 27 -20.35 31.00 -9.69
CA SER A 27 -20.97 32.31 -9.92
C SER A 27 -20.11 33.50 -10.41
N THR A 28 -20.31 33.77 -11.71
CA THR A 28 -20.58 35.05 -12.39
C THR A 28 -20.57 36.38 -11.60
N ASN A 29 -19.88 37.37 -12.23
CA ASN A 29 -20.11 38.82 -12.20
C ASN A 29 -20.00 39.58 -10.86
N MET A 30 -18.85 40.25 -10.65
CA MET A 30 -18.87 41.55 -9.95
C MET A 30 -17.74 42.46 -10.44
N LYS A 31 -18.13 43.57 -11.08
CA LYS A 31 -17.29 44.76 -11.29
C LYS A 31 -17.11 45.47 -9.95
N ILE A 32 -15.87 45.80 -9.58
CA ILE A 32 -15.61 46.82 -8.55
C ILE A 32 -14.79 47.93 -9.19
N ARG A 33 -15.42 49.11 -9.24
CA ARG A 33 -14.79 50.40 -9.58
C ARG A 33 -14.08 50.95 -8.33
N GLY A 34 -12.89 51.49 -8.55
CA GLY A 34 -12.43 52.76 -8.01
C GLY A 34 -12.22 52.89 -6.49
N THR A 35 -10.96 52.98 -6.10
CA THR A 35 -10.45 54.11 -5.30
C THR A 35 -8.96 54.28 -5.61
N SER A 36 -8.68 55.20 -6.54
CA SER A 36 -7.58 56.15 -6.40
C SER A 36 -7.87 56.97 -5.13
N ASP A 37 -6.94 57.44 -4.31
CA ASP A 37 -5.69 58.13 -4.57
C ASP A 37 -4.84 58.05 -3.30
N VAL A 38 -3.53 57.86 -3.43
CA VAL A 38 -2.45 58.56 -2.70
C VAL A 38 -1.10 58.03 -3.24
N CYS A 39 -0.18 58.95 -3.53
CA CYS A 39 1.20 58.77 -4.00
C CYS A 39 1.45 58.65 -5.52
N ARG A 40 1.22 59.76 -6.24
CA ARG A 40 2.09 60.14 -7.37
C ARG A 40 3.38 60.77 -6.80
N SER A 41 4.54 60.17 -7.05
CA SER A 41 5.81 60.84 -7.39
C SER A 41 7.01 59.90 -7.24
N PHE A 42 7.34 59.07 -8.23
CA PHE A 42 8.71 58.53 -8.38
C PHE A 42 8.99 58.10 -9.84
N PRO A 43 10.18 58.37 -10.41
CA PRO A 43 10.63 57.82 -11.71
C PRO A 43 10.79 56.29 -11.73
N LYS A 44 10.56 55.63 -10.60
CA LYS A 44 10.75 54.18 -10.40
C LYS A 44 9.74 53.32 -11.16
N MET A 45 8.51 53.81 -11.36
CA MET A 45 7.45 53.03 -12.02
C MET A 45 7.73 52.83 -13.52
N ASP A 46 8.27 53.82 -14.21
CA ASP A 46 8.51 53.72 -15.67
C ASP A 46 9.61 52.72 -16.01
N ILE A 47 10.65 52.64 -15.16
CA ILE A 47 11.79 51.75 -15.37
C ILE A 47 11.44 50.29 -15.02
N ALA A 48 10.66 50.06 -13.96
CA ALA A 48 10.16 48.74 -13.59
C ALA A 48 9.12 48.23 -14.62
N ALA A 49 8.22 49.09 -15.10
CA ALA A 49 7.25 48.76 -16.13
C ALA A 49 7.91 48.42 -17.48
N GLN A 50 8.98 49.13 -17.86
CA GLN A 50 9.74 48.81 -19.09
C GLN A 50 10.49 47.48 -18.98
N ALA A 51 11.05 47.14 -17.81
CA ALA A 51 11.71 45.86 -17.57
C ALA A 51 10.70 44.69 -17.56
N GLY A 52 9.56 44.85 -16.89
CA GLY A 52 8.46 43.88 -16.90
C GLY A 52 7.94 43.61 -18.32
N ASN A 53 7.69 44.66 -19.10
CA ASN A 53 7.22 44.54 -20.49
C ASN A 53 8.23 43.91 -21.46
N ALA A 54 9.53 43.95 -21.15
CA ALA A 54 10.57 43.27 -21.94
C ALA A 54 10.64 41.77 -21.60
N ILE A 55 10.46 41.42 -20.33
CA ILE A 55 10.44 40.03 -19.83
C ILE A 55 9.19 39.30 -20.34
N VAL A 56 8.02 39.94 -20.29
CA VAL A 56 6.76 39.37 -20.80
C VAL A 56 6.86 39.06 -22.31
N ARG A 57 7.41 39.99 -23.10
CA ARG A 57 7.62 39.77 -24.55
C ARG A 57 8.65 38.69 -24.88
N ALA A 58 9.68 38.53 -24.05
CA ALA A 58 10.66 37.46 -24.23
C ALA A 58 10.07 36.08 -23.87
N LEU A 59 9.19 36.01 -22.87
CA LEU A 59 8.52 34.77 -22.46
C LEU A 59 7.39 34.37 -23.42
N ASP A 60 6.68 35.33 -24.03
CA ASP A 60 5.69 35.08 -25.09
C ASP A 60 6.28 34.35 -26.30
N ASN A 61 7.56 34.62 -26.62
CA ASN A 61 8.26 33.97 -27.74
C ASN A 61 8.76 32.55 -27.42
N VAL A 62 8.77 32.13 -26.15
CA VAL A 62 9.39 30.87 -25.70
C VAL A 62 8.36 29.83 -25.24
N CYS A 63 7.11 30.21 -24.95
CA CYS A 63 6.14 29.30 -24.33
C CYS A 63 4.72 29.45 -24.90
N THR A 64 4.29 28.52 -25.76
CA THR A 64 2.91 28.44 -26.26
C THR A 64 2.10 27.34 -25.54
N ASN A 65 1.86 27.44 -24.22
CA ASN A 65 0.61 26.93 -23.60
C ASN A 65 0.42 27.20 -22.08
N SER A 66 -0.81 27.62 -21.75
CA SER A 66 -1.56 27.41 -20.49
C SER A 66 -1.16 28.15 -19.19
N ARG A 67 -2.16 28.26 -18.29
CA ARG A 67 -2.32 29.04 -17.05
C ARG A 67 -1.11 29.22 -16.10
N TYR A 68 -0.02 28.47 -16.25
CA TYR A 68 1.22 28.67 -15.50
C TYR A 68 1.93 29.98 -15.87
N PHE A 69 1.82 30.42 -17.13
CA PHE A 69 2.42 31.67 -17.62
C PHE A 69 1.92 32.91 -16.86
N ALA A 70 0.61 33.01 -16.65
CA ALA A 70 -0.01 34.15 -15.97
C ALA A 70 0.40 34.25 -14.49
N ILE A 71 0.70 33.11 -13.85
CA ILE A 71 1.13 33.05 -12.45
C ILE A 71 2.63 33.38 -12.34
N LEU A 72 3.45 32.86 -13.25
CA LEU A 72 4.89 33.10 -13.25
C LEU A 72 5.24 34.55 -13.64
N SER A 73 4.56 35.08 -14.66
CA SER A 73 4.67 36.50 -15.09
C SER A 73 4.35 37.44 -13.94
N ARG A 74 3.28 37.16 -13.20
CA ARG A 74 2.82 38.01 -12.09
C ARG A 74 3.73 37.92 -10.87
N LYS A 75 4.36 36.77 -10.63
CA LYS A 75 5.37 36.60 -9.57
C LYS A 75 6.70 37.29 -9.91
N LEU A 76 7.10 37.29 -11.18
CA LEU A 76 8.28 37.98 -11.67
C LEU A 76 8.11 39.51 -11.67
N GLU A 77 6.93 40.02 -12.02
CA GLU A 77 6.58 41.44 -11.91
C GLU A 77 6.70 41.93 -10.46
N ILE A 78 6.12 41.18 -9.52
CA ILE A 78 6.20 41.49 -8.08
C ILE A 78 7.65 41.44 -7.58
N PHE A 79 8.45 40.49 -8.04
CA PHE A 79 9.86 40.38 -7.66
C PHE A 79 10.69 41.58 -8.15
N VAL A 80 10.46 42.05 -9.38
CA VAL A 80 11.16 43.23 -9.92
C VAL A 80 10.75 44.51 -9.20
N GLU A 81 9.49 44.63 -8.78
CA GLU A 81 9.00 45.75 -7.95
C GLU A 81 9.61 45.77 -6.53
N MET A 82 10.16 44.65 -6.06
CA MET A 82 10.79 44.53 -4.74
C MET A 82 12.28 44.90 -4.72
N LEU A 83 12.91 45.11 -5.89
CA LEU A 83 14.34 45.44 -5.99
C LEU A 83 14.61 46.94 -5.76
N ASN A 84 15.68 47.26 -5.04
CA ASN A 84 16.12 48.64 -4.86
C ASN A 84 16.95 49.14 -6.06
N GLU A 85 17.21 50.46 -6.13
CA GLU A 85 17.92 51.06 -7.28
C GLU A 85 19.34 50.52 -7.47
N THR A 86 20.01 50.10 -6.40
CA THR A 86 21.37 49.57 -6.44
C THR A 86 21.37 48.16 -7.04
N GLU A 87 20.42 47.31 -6.65
CA GLU A 87 20.20 45.97 -7.18
C GLU A 87 19.80 46.00 -8.66
N ILE A 88 18.92 46.93 -9.05
CA ILE A 88 18.52 47.12 -10.45
C ILE A 88 19.71 47.57 -11.32
N ARG A 89 20.60 48.44 -10.81
CA ARG A 89 21.81 48.85 -11.53
C ARG A 89 22.81 47.69 -11.70
N LEU A 90 22.92 46.81 -10.72
CA LEU A 90 23.78 45.61 -10.78
C LEU A 90 23.24 44.59 -11.79
N LEU A 91 21.94 44.34 -11.79
CA LEU A 91 21.27 43.49 -12.78
C LEU A 91 21.47 44.00 -14.22
N LYS A 92 21.32 45.31 -14.46
CA LYS A 92 21.57 45.91 -15.80
C LYS A 92 23.03 45.82 -16.25
N ARG A 93 23.99 45.74 -15.33
CA ARG A 93 25.41 45.56 -15.65
C ARG A 93 25.75 44.11 -15.98
N ASN A 94 24.94 43.14 -15.57
CA ASN A 94 25.15 41.73 -15.87
C ASN A 94 25.00 41.43 -17.37
N LYS A 95 26.02 40.78 -17.96
CA LYS A 95 26.11 40.49 -19.40
C LYS A 95 25.04 39.48 -19.84
N ILE A 96 24.73 38.48 -19.00
CA ILE A 96 23.69 37.48 -19.24
C ILE A 96 22.31 38.15 -19.23
N TRP A 97 22.05 39.04 -18.26
CA TRP A 97 20.81 39.82 -18.23
C TRP A 97 20.62 40.69 -19.47
N ARG A 98 21.69 41.33 -19.97
CA ARG A 98 21.61 42.10 -21.22
C ARG A 98 21.31 41.22 -22.44
N MET A 99 21.92 40.03 -22.54
CA MET A 99 21.64 39.09 -23.63
C MET A 99 20.20 38.56 -23.56
N PHE A 100 19.74 38.19 -22.36
CA PHE A 100 18.37 37.76 -22.08
C PHE A 100 17.34 38.84 -22.39
N SER A 101 17.53 40.07 -21.92
CA SER A 101 16.64 41.22 -22.16
C SER A 101 16.55 41.66 -23.63
N GLN A 102 17.53 41.27 -24.46
CA GLN A 102 17.58 41.55 -25.89
C GLN A 102 17.09 40.38 -26.75
N GLY A 103 16.60 39.29 -26.12
CA GLY A 103 16.10 38.11 -26.83
C GLY A 103 17.19 37.36 -27.63
N LYS A 104 18.47 37.49 -27.23
CA LYS A 104 19.60 36.82 -27.91
C LYS A 104 19.85 35.44 -27.29
N GLU A 105 20.13 34.45 -28.13
CA GLU A 105 20.57 33.13 -27.67
C GLU A 105 21.82 33.25 -26.78
N ILE A 106 21.78 32.57 -25.64
CA ILE A 106 22.90 32.46 -24.70
C ILE A 106 23.74 31.24 -25.15
N PRO A 107 25.04 31.41 -25.49
CA PRO A 107 25.86 30.33 -26.02
C PRO A 107 25.97 29.12 -25.08
N ARG A 108 25.82 27.90 -25.63
CA ARG A 108 25.82 26.63 -24.89
C ARG A 108 27.16 26.21 -24.27
N GLU A 109 28.25 26.90 -24.58
CA GLU A 109 29.59 26.57 -24.09
C GLU A 109 30.18 27.72 -23.29
N THR A 110 29.74 27.88 -22.04
CA THR A 110 30.51 28.57 -21.00
C THR A 110 30.06 28.05 -19.64
N ASN A 111 30.97 27.42 -18.88
CA ASN A 111 30.81 27.30 -17.43
C ASN A 111 30.82 28.71 -16.85
N ALA A 112 29.64 29.31 -16.70
CA ALA A 112 29.47 30.71 -16.31
C ALA A 112 30.01 31.01 -14.89
N ALA A 113 30.16 29.98 -14.05
CA ALA A 113 30.68 30.10 -12.69
C ALA A 113 32.18 30.47 -12.64
N ASP A 114 33.02 29.86 -13.48
CA ASP A 114 34.48 29.99 -13.32
C ASP A 114 35.13 31.10 -14.15
N THR A 115 34.54 31.52 -15.27
CA THR A 115 35.24 32.43 -16.20
C THR A 115 34.94 33.92 -15.96
N TYR A 116 33.82 34.27 -15.31
CA TYR A 116 33.41 35.68 -15.18
C TYR A 116 32.90 36.11 -13.79
N ILE A 117 32.66 35.19 -12.86
CA ILE A 117 32.07 35.52 -11.54
C ILE A 117 33.12 35.54 -10.43
N ARG A 118 34.04 34.57 -10.38
CA ARG A 118 35.10 34.51 -9.34
C ARG A 118 36.05 35.73 -9.28
N PRO A 119 36.46 36.37 -10.40
CA PRO A 119 37.36 37.53 -10.32
C PRO A 119 36.67 38.82 -9.86
N ALA A 120 35.34 38.92 -9.93
CA ALA A 120 34.61 40.14 -9.54
C ALA A 120 34.23 40.16 -8.05
N ILE A 121 34.20 39.00 -7.39
CA ILE A 121 33.85 38.86 -5.96
C ILE A 121 35.09 39.01 -5.06
N THR A 122 36.31 38.89 -5.60
CA THR A 122 37.55 39.02 -4.82
C THR A 122 38.09 40.46 -4.71
N SER A 123 37.42 41.45 -5.31
CA SER A 123 37.88 42.85 -5.27
C SER A 123 36.91 43.86 -4.66
N VAL A 124 35.79 43.43 -4.06
CA VAL A 124 34.89 44.33 -3.33
C VAL A 124 34.27 43.59 -2.14
N ASP A 125 34.63 43.99 -0.92
CA ASP A 125 33.95 43.53 0.31
C ASP A 125 32.49 43.98 0.29
N ILE A 126 31.59 43.09 -0.14
CA ILE A 126 30.14 43.28 -0.04
C ILE A 126 29.54 42.06 0.64
N VAL A 127 29.01 42.27 1.83
CA VAL A 127 28.09 41.34 2.50
C VAL A 127 26.78 41.35 1.69
N LEU A 128 26.48 40.26 1.00
CA LEU A 128 25.20 40.09 0.29
C LEU A 128 24.13 39.60 1.27
N SER A 129 22.91 40.11 1.16
CA SER A 129 21.75 39.61 1.93
C SER A 129 21.31 38.23 1.42
N ASP A 130 20.71 37.44 2.31
CA ASP A 130 20.24 36.06 2.07
C ASP A 130 19.32 35.92 0.84
N GLU A 131 18.68 37.01 0.43
CA GLU A 131 17.73 37.07 -0.69
C GLU A 131 18.42 37.02 -2.06
N ILE A 132 19.64 37.57 -2.19
CA ILE A 132 20.43 37.46 -3.42
C ILE A 132 21.02 36.04 -3.55
N THR A 133 21.40 35.43 -2.43
CA THR A 133 21.84 34.03 -2.37
C THR A 133 20.73 33.07 -2.80
N ALA A 134 19.47 33.35 -2.40
CA ALA A 134 18.30 32.60 -2.85
C ALA A 134 18.03 32.75 -4.36
N PHE A 135 18.25 33.94 -4.93
CA PHE A 135 18.12 34.16 -6.38
C PHE A 135 19.17 33.37 -7.17
N TRP A 136 20.43 33.36 -6.72
CA TRP A 136 21.49 32.56 -7.35
C TRP A 136 21.27 31.06 -7.17
N TRP A 137 20.72 30.61 -6.03
CA TRP A 137 20.32 29.21 -5.82
C TRP A 137 19.21 28.77 -6.78
N ILE A 138 18.22 29.63 -7.04
CA ILE A 138 17.13 29.39 -8.00
C ILE A 138 17.67 29.36 -9.44
N MET A 139 18.61 30.24 -9.79
CA MET A 139 19.20 30.29 -11.14
C MET A 139 20.18 29.13 -11.39
N ASP A 140 20.94 28.69 -10.38
CA ASP A 140 21.74 27.46 -10.45
C ASP A 140 20.83 26.24 -10.66
N HIS A 141 19.68 26.18 -9.97
CA HIS A 141 18.69 25.11 -10.19
C HIS A 141 18.02 25.20 -11.57
N PHE A 142 17.82 26.39 -12.14
CA PHE A 142 17.25 26.54 -13.47
C PHE A 142 18.22 26.13 -14.60
N THR A 143 19.53 26.25 -14.39
CA THR A 143 20.54 25.87 -15.38
C THR A 143 20.82 24.36 -15.36
N ILE A 144 20.70 23.72 -14.18
CA ILE A 144 20.81 22.26 -13.99
C ILE A 144 19.61 21.51 -14.61
N ILE A 145 18.40 22.11 -14.58
CA ILE A 145 17.17 21.49 -15.14
C ILE A 145 17.23 21.27 -16.66
N ASN A 146 18.13 21.92 -17.40
CA ASN A 146 18.28 21.73 -18.85
C ASN A 146 19.45 20.82 -19.27
N THR A 147 20.25 20.29 -18.33
CA THR A 147 21.37 19.40 -18.65
C THR A 147 21.31 18.00 -18.01
N GLU A 148 20.43 17.75 -17.05
CA GLU A 148 20.26 16.42 -16.44
C GLU A 148 18.91 15.75 -16.77
N PHE A 149 18.62 15.63 -18.07
CA PHE A 149 17.63 14.66 -18.56
C PHE A 149 18.31 13.37 -19.06
N GLN A 150 19.35 12.90 -18.35
CA GLN A 150 19.84 11.52 -18.45
C GLN A 150 20.40 11.07 -17.08
N ALA A 151 19.73 10.08 -16.49
CA ALA A 151 20.17 9.20 -15.39
C ALA A 151 20.42 9.80 -13.97
N GLY A 152 19.56 9.43 -13.01
CA GLY A 152 19.88 9.46 -11.55
C GLY A 152 18.80 10.10 -10.66
N PRO A 153 18.41 9.49 -9.50
CA PRO A 153 17.21 9.88 -8.76
C PRO A 153 17.49 10.85 -7.59
N GLY A 154 16.62 11.85 -7.41
CA GLY A 154 16.60 12.65 -6.19
C GLY A 154 15.66 13.85 -6.23
N PHE A 155 14.64 13.82 -5.37
CA PHE A 155 13.82 14.95 -4.89
C PHE A 155 12.81 15.63 -5.83
N LEU A 156 11.53 15.20 -5.72
CA LEU A 156 10.46 16.01 -5.10
C LEU A 156 9.21 15.13 -4.88
N MET A 157 8.97 14.71 -3.63
CA MET A 157 7.80 13.90 -3.25
C MET A 157 6.60 14.79 -2.90
N VAL A 158 5.53 14.68 -3.70
CA VAL A 158 4.16 15.05 -3.32
C VAL A 158 3.29 13.83 -3.65
N ALA A 159 2.89 13.10 -2.61
CA ALA A 159 2.32 11.76 -2.68
C ALA A 159 0.92 11.64 -3.32
N GLY A 160 0.32 12.74 -3.78
CA GLY A 160 -0.92 12.71 -4.56
C GLY A 160 -0.71 12.65 -6.08
N ARG A 161 0.54 12.55 -6.58
CA ARG A 161 0.85 12.49 -8.02
C ARG A 161 1.40 11.14 -8.51
N ASP A 162 1.72 10.21 -7.61
CA ASP A 162 2.40 8.97 -8.01
C ASP A 162 1.47 7.95 -8.67
N SER A 163 0.20 7.84 -8.27
CA SER A 163 -0.78 6.98 -8.97
C SER A 163 -0.98 7.43 -10.41
N ASP A 164 -1.11 8.74 -10.64
CA ASP A 164 -1.22 9.34 -11.97
C ASP A 164 0.04 9.14 -12.82
N LEU A 165 1.24 9.15 -12.22
CA LEU A 165 2.51 8.93 -12.92
C LEU A 165 2.75 7.45 -13.25
N ILE A 166 2.32 6.55 -12.37
CA ILE A 166 2.39 5.09 -12.58
C ILE A 166 1.38 4.65 -13.65
N GLU A 167 0.12 5.15 -13.57
CA GLU A 167 -0.92 4.91 -14.58
C GLU A 167 -0.52 5.41 -15.98
N ARG A 168 0.33 6.44 -16.06
CA ARG A 168 0.85 7.01 -17.32
C ARG A 168 2.11 6.32 -17.84
N SER A 169 2.61 5.28 -17.17
CA SER A 169 3.71 4.48 -17.71
C SER A 169 3.23 3.61 -18.88
N THR A 170 4.04 3.47 -19.93
CA THR A 170 3.75 2.59 -21.08
C THR A 170 3.49 1.14 -20.66
N ARG A 171 4.12 0.69 -19.57
CA ARG A 171 3.82 -0.57 -18.89
C ARG A 171 2.38 -0.68 -18.41
N CYS A 172 1.85 0.36 -17.77
CA CYS A 172 0.48 0.33 -17.28
C CYS A 172 -0.56 0.41 -18.40
N GLU A 173 -0.22 0.95 -19.57
CA GLU A 173 -1.10 0.81 -20.75
C GLU A 173 -1.31 -0.65 -21.15
N ILE A 174 -0.37 -1.55 -20.84
CA ILE A 174 -0.48 -2.99 -21.16
C ILE A 174 -1.12 -3.76 -20.01
N TYR A 175 -0.66 -3.52 -18.78
CA TYR A 175 -0.98 -4.38 -17.64
C TYR A 175 -1.95 -3.76 -16.62
N CYS A 176 -2.27 -2.46 -16.71
CA CYS A 176 -3.10 -1.77 -15.71
C CYS A 176 -4.42 -1.24 -16.29
N THR A 177 -4.39 -0.48 -17.40
CA THR A 177 -5.50 0.40 -17.77
C THR A 177 -5.86 0.43 -19.26
N GLY A 178 -4.98 0.03 -20.18
CA GLY A 178 -5.14 0.31 -21.62
C GLY A 178 -6.02 -0.67 -22.41
N GLU A 179 -6.23 -0.33 -23.68
CA GLU A 179 -7.17 -1.04 -24.57
C GLU A 179 -6.73 -2.47 -24.87
N LEU A 180 -5.41 -2.73 -24.94
CA LEU A 180 -4.87 -4.08 -25.12
C LEU A 180 -5.34 -5.02 -24.00
N LEU A 181 -5.25 -4.60 -22.74
CA LEU A 181 -5.72 -5.36 -21.59
C LEU A 181 -7.21 -5.69 -21.76
N LYS A 182 -8.03 -4.68 -22.03
CA LYS A 182 -9.48 -4.84 -22.20
C LYS A 182 -9.80 -5.82 -23.34
N THR A 183 -9.18 -5.66 -24.50
CA THR A 183 -9.40 -6.50 -25.68
C THR A 183 -9.03 -7.96 -25.40
N VAL A 184 -7.89 -8.20 -24.76
CA VAL A 184 -7.45 -9.57 -24.44
C VAL A 184 -8.35 -10.22 -23.39
N GLN A 185 -8.67 -9.50 -22.31
CA GLN A 185 -9.47 -10.02 -21.21
C GLN A 185 -10.90 -10.37 -21.65
N LEU A 186 -11.54 -9.49 -22.44
CA LEU A 186 -12.90 -9.71 -22.93
C LEU A 186 -12.98 -10.71 -24.10
N ALA A 187 -11.85 -11.10 -24.69
CA ALA A 187 -11.80 -12.16 -25.70
C ALA A 187 -11.78 -13.58 -25.11
N GLU A 188 -11.61 -13.70 -23.78
CA GLU A 188 -11.62 -14.96 -23.05
C GLU A 188 -10.66 -16.00 -23.66
N ILE A 189 -9.48 -15.56 -24.10
CA ILE A 189 -8.49 -16.48 -24.69
C ILE A 189 -7.86 -17.39 -23.63
N PHE A 190 -7.90 -16.98 -22.35
CA PHE A 190 -7.53 -17.73 -21.16
C PHE A 190 -8.75 -17.95 -20.25
N PRO A 191 -8.82 -19.07 -19.51
CA PRO A 191 -9.91 -19.31 -18.55
C PRO A 191 -9.84 -18.36 -17.34
N ASP A 192 -8.63 -17.98 -16.94
CA ASP A 192 -8.34 -17.13 -15.77
C ASP A 192 -7.73 -15.79 -16.24
N SER A 193 -8.36 -14.68 -15.83
CA SER A 193 -7.95 -13.30 -16.12
C SER A 193 -6.51 -12.99 -15.67
N LYS A 194 -5.99 -13.62 -14.60
CA LYS A 194 -4.60 -13.39 -14.15
C LYS A 194 -3.57 -13.94 -15.13
N SER A 195 -3.93 -14.91 -15.96
CA SER A 195 -3.01 -15.57 -16.90
C SER A 195 -2.32 -14.59 -17.84
N PHE A 196 -3.06 -13.62 -18.40
CA PHE A 196 -2.51 -12.66 -19.35
C PHE A 196 -1.60 -11.64 -18.67
N VAL A 197 -2.02 -11.10 -17.53
CA VAL A 197 -1.27 -10.05 -16.82
C VAL A 197 0.02 -10.58 -16.18
N ASP A 198 0.18 -11.89 -16.07
CA ASP A 198 1.41 -12.56 -15.63
C ASP A 198 2.37 -12.91 -16.79
N LEU A 199 1.95 -12.74 -18.05
CA LEU A 199 2.87 -12.93 -19.18
C LEU A 199 3.84 -11.75 -19.28
N HIS A 200 5.07 -12.03 -19.72
CA HIS A 200 6.01 -10.97 -20.09
C HIS A 200 5.97 -10.73 -21.59
N GLN A 201 6.29 -9.51 -21.99
CA GLN A 201 6.40 -9.13 -23.39
C GLN A 201 7.71 -9.64 -23.99
N ILE A 202 7.64 -10.11 -25.23
CA ILE A 202 8.84 -10.50 -26.01
C ILE A 202 9.65 -9.25 -26.41
N ASN A 203 8.96 -8.14 -26.67
CA ASN A 203 9.54 -6.85 -27.09
C ASN A 203 9.19 -5.73 -26.11
N ASP A 204 9.84 -4.57 -26.26
CA ASP A 204 9.55 -3.39 -25.44
C ASP A 204 8.11 -2.88 -25.69
N PRO A 205 7.46 -2.23 -24.69
CA PRO A 205 6.09 -1.72 -24.79
C PRO A 205 5.80 -0.90 -26.04
N GLU A 206 6.77 -0.11 -26.51
CA GLU A 206 6.66 0.73 -27.69
C GLU A 206 6.48 -0.09 -28.97
N VAL A 207 7.05 -1.29 -29.04
CA VAL A 207 6.89 -2.23 -30.17
C VAL A 207 5.57 -2.98 -30.02
N THR A 208 5.28 -3.50 -28.83
CA THR A 208 4.06 -4.26 -28.50
C THR A 208 2.80 -3.43 -28.81
N LEU A 209 2.79 -2.15 -28.43
CA LEU A 209 1.66 -1.26 -28.64
C LEU A 209 1.72 -0.51 -29.98
N SER A 210 2.90 -0.14 -30.49
CA SER A 210 3.16 0.88 -31.53
C SER A 210 1.98 1.36 -32.39
N LYS A 211 1.70 2.67 -32.30
CA LYS A 211 0.82 3.40 -33.24
C LYS A 211 1.48 3.65 -34.61
N ARG A 212 2.81 3.55 -34.72
CA ARG A 212 3.54 3.61 -36.00
C ARG A 212 3.47 2.25 -36.71
N SER A 213 2.24 1.86 -37.04
CA SER A 213 1.81 0.59 -37.67
C SER A 213 2.66 0.16 -38.88
N LEU A 214 3.30 1.10 -39.57
CA LEU A 214 4.12 0.82 -40.77
C LEU A 214 5.50 0.19 -40.48
N LEU A 215 6.03 0.27 -39.25
CA LEU A 215 7.38 -0.23 -38.92
C LEU A 215 7.39 -1.55 -38.16
N PHE A 216 6.27 -1.95 -37.53
CA PHE A 216 6.21 -3.11 -36.65
C PHE A 216 5.02 -4.01 -37.01
N PRO A 217 5.24 -5.16 -37.64
CA PRO A 217 4.17 -5.99 -38.19
C PRO A 217 3.25 -6.64 -37.15
N HIS A 218 3.66 -6.69 -35.88
CA HIS A 218 2.93 -7.37 -34.80
C HIS A 218 2.39 -6.40 -33.74
N SER A 219 2.23 -5.10 -34.02
CA SER A 219 1.75 -4.15 -33.00
C SER A 219 0.23 -4.24 -32.76
N PHE A 220 -0.22 -3.94 -31.53
CA PHE A 220 -1.63 -4.00 -31.16
C PHE A 220 -2.50 -3.06 -32.01
N TYR A 221 -2.07 -1.81 -32.19
CA TYR A 221 -2.87 -0.85 -32.97
C TYR A 221 -2.92 -1.19 -34.46
N ARG A 222 -1.97 -1.97 -34.98
CA ARG A 222 -2.07 -2.51 -36.35
C ARG A 222 -3.18 -3.55 -36.44
N LEU A 223 -3.24 -4.52 -35.53
CA LEU A 223 -4.33 -5.50 -35.44
C LEU A 223 -5.69 -4.79 -35.37
N MET A 224 -5.81 -3.78 -34.51
CA MET A 224 -7.05 -3.01 -34.37
C MET A 224 -7.42 -2.30 -35.66
N ASN A 225 -6.46 -1.68 -36.36
CA ASN A 225 -6.72 -1.00 -37.64
C ASN A 225 -7.11 -1.98 -38.77
N GLU A 226 -6.44 -3.13 -38.88
CA GLU A 226 -6.74 -4.15 -39.91
C GLU A 226 -8.09 -4.85 -39.69
N THR A 227 -8.64 -4.79 -38.48
CA THR A 227 -9.89 -5.45 -38.09
C THR A 227 -11.04 -4.49 -37.81
N ASP A 228 -10.89 -3.20 -38.16
CA ASP A 228 -11.86 -2.14 -37.86
C ASP A 228 -12.28 -2.13 -36.38
N ASN A 229 -11.28 -2.26 -35.50
CA ASN A 229 -11.40 -2.36 -34.04
C ASN A 229 -12.23 -3.55 -33.52
N LYS A 230 -12.42 -4.60 -34.35
CA LYS A 230 -13.20 -5.80 -34.01
C LYS A 230 -12.43 -7.09 -34.33
N PRO A 231 -11.24 -7.32 -33.74
CA PRO A 231 -10.50 -8.54 -33.97
C PRO A 231 -11.25 -9.77 -33.42
N SER A 232 -11.19 -10.88 -34.16
CA SER A 232 -11.76 -12.14 -33.72
C SER A 232 -10.93 -12.78 -32.59
N ARG A 233 -11.54 -13.67 -31.81
CA ARG A 233 -10.87 -14.41 -30.73
C ARG A 233 -9.60 -15.14 -31.19
N SER A 234 -9.59 -15.69 -32.41
CA SER A 234 -8.41 -16.35 -32.98
C SER A 234 -7.30 -15.36 -33.32
N GLN A 235 -7.62 -14.19 -33.86
CA GLN A 235 -6.65 -13.13 -34.14
C GLN A 235 -6.03 -12.57 -32.86
N ILE A 236 -6.83 -12.37 -31.81
CA ILE A 236 -6.34 -11.92 -30.50
C ILE A 236 -5.41 -12.98 -29.88
N ARG A 237 -5.79 -14.26 -29.94
CA ARG A 237 -4.94 -15.37 -29.48
C ARG A 237 -3.62 -15.42 -30.23
N GLN A 238 -3.65 -15.26 -31.55
CA GLN A 238 -2.43 -15.24 -32.37
C GLN A 238 -1.54 -14.06 -31.97
N TYR A 239 -2.09 -12.86 -31.85
CA TYR A 239 -1.37 -11.67 -31.39
C TYR A 239 -0.68 -11.88 -30.04
N VAL A 240 -1.39 -12.48 -29.07
CA VAL A 240 -0.82 -12.76 -27.74
C VAL A 240 0.32 -13.77 -27.84
N ASN A 241 0.15 -14.87 -28.59
CA ASN A 241 1.21 -15.86 -28.79
C ASN A 241 2.46 -15.28 -29.46
N ASP A 242 2.30 -14.30 -30.35
CA ASP A 242 3.41 -13.70 -31.10
C ASP A 242 4.17 -12.62 -30.30
N ASN A 243 3.56 -12.06 -29.25
CA ASN A 243 4.11 -10.91 -28.51
C ASN A 243 4.35 -11.15 -27.02
N PHE A 244 3.82 -12.24 -26.45
CA PHE A 244 3.91 -12.53 -25.02
C PHE A 244 4.37 -13.97 -24.76
N ALA A 245 5.08 -14.16 -23.65
CA ALA A 245 5.58 -15.46 -23.23
C ALA A 245 5.42 -15.67 -21.72
N SER A 246 5.40 -16.94 -21.30
CA SER A 246 5.14 -17.36 -19.91
C SER A 246 6.41 -17.75 -19.12
N SER A 247 7.59 -17.78 -19.75
CA SER A 247 8.81 -18.33 -19.15
C SER A 247 9.62 -17.36 -18.27
N SER A 248 10.13 -17.90 -17.15
CA SER A 248 11.33 -17.47 -16.40
C SER A 248 11.35 -16.09 -15.73
N GLU A 249 10.22 -15.55 -15.28
CA GLU A 249 10.27 -14.38 -14.37
C GLU A 249 10.86 -14.73 -13.00
N LEU A 250 10.74 -16.00 -12.60
CA LEU A 250 11.25 -16.54 -11.36
C LEU A 250 12.23 -17.68 -11.62
N ILE A 251 13.24 -17.76 -10.76
CA ILE A 251 14.14 -18.90 -10.62
C ILE A 251 14.03 -19.45 -9.19
N ASP A 252 14.40 -20.71 -9.01
CA ASP A 252 14.50 -21.31 -7.67
C ASP A 252 15.56 -20.59 -6.87
N TRP A 253 15.27 -20.36 -5.58
CA TRP A 253 16.21 -19.70 -4.68
C TRP A 253 16.70 -20.68 -3.62
N THR A 254 18.01 -20.89 -3.59
CA THR A 254 18.65 -21.59 -2.48
C THR A 254 18.64 -20.71 -1.23
N LEU A 255 17.91 -21.17 -0.21
CA LEU A 255 17.83 -20.53 1.09
C LEU A 255 19.22 -20.56 1.78
N PRO A 256 19.83 -19.40 2.06
CA PRO A 256 21.24 -19.32 2.49
C PRO A 256 21.50 -19.88 3.89
N ASP A 257 20.49 -19.94 4.74
CA ASP A 257 20.57 -20.27 6.17
C ASP A 257 19.61 -21.39 6.56
N TRP A 258 19.03 -22.11 5.59
CA TRP A 258 18.20 -23.27 5.86
C TRP A 258 19.00 -24.39 6.51
N THR A 259 18.40 -25.05 7.51
CA THR A 259 18.97 -26.21 8.20
C THR A 259 17.93 -27.31 8.33
N GLU A 260 18.36 -28.57 8.25
CA GLU A 260 17.47 -29.74 8.38
C GLU A 260 16.85 -29.85 9.78
N ASN A 261 17.58 -29.40 10.81
CA ASN A 261 17.20 -29.57 12.21
C ASN A 261 17.11 -28.22 12.94
N PRO A 262 16.13 -27.37 12.61
CA PRO A 262 15.96 -26.07 13.25
C PRO A 262 15.56 -26.20 14.71
N SER A 263 15.82 -25.15 15.50
CA SER A 263 15.65 -25.11 16.94
C SER A 263 14.22 -25.39 17.41
N ILE A 264 13.21 -25.06 16.60
CA ILE A 264 11.80 -25.34 16.89
C ILE A 264 11.52 -26.84 17.11
N LEU A 265 12.21 -27.74 16.40
CA LEU A 265 11.96 -29.18 16.53
C LEU A 265 12.23 -29.70 17.95
N LYS A 266 13.16 -29.05 18.68
CA LYS A 266 13.47 -29.40 20.08
C LYS A 266 12.37 -28.96 21.05
N ARG A 267 11.55 -27.98 20.66
CA ARG A 267 10.47 -27.43 21.50
C ARG A 267 9.21 -28.28 21.42
N ILE A 268 8.90 -28.84 20.24
CA ILE A 268 7.70 -29.64 20.00
C ILE A 268 7.80 -30.98 20.72
N GLN A 269 6.89 -31.26 21.66
CA GLN A 269 6.94 -32.47 22.48
C GLN A 269 6.38 -33.71 21.76
N GLU A 270 5.26 -33.53 21.04
CA GLU A 270 4.59 -34.59 20.28
C GLU A 270 5.43 -35.02 19.06
N THR A 271 5.77 -36.30 18.98
CA THR A 271 6.66 -36.86 17.94
C THR A 271 6.07 -36.68 16.54
N LYS A 272 4.79 -36.96 16.33
CA LYS A 272 4.14 -36.83 15.01
C LYS A 272 4.17 -35.38 14.52
N TYR A 273 3.88 -34.43 15.41
CA TYR A 273 3.96 -33.01 15.07
C TYR A 273 5.39 -32.52 14.87
N ARG A 274 6.37 -33.11 15.57
CA ARG A 274 7.78 -32.80 15.34
C ARG A 274 8.24 -33.26 13.95
N GLU A 275 7.84 -34.46 13.53
CA GLU A 275 8.11 -34.98 12.18
C GLU A 275 7.41 -34.12 11.11
N TRP A 276 6.15 -33.76 11.34
CA TRP A 276 5.42 -32.85 10.46
C TRP A 276 6.10 -31.49 10.34
N ALA A 277 6.51 -30.87 11.45
CA ALA A 277 7.25 -29.60 11.43
C ALA A 277 8.59 -29.71 10.68
N LYS A 278 9.26 -30.86 10.73
CA LYS A 278 10.46 -31.12 9.92
C LYS A 278 10.13 -31.08 8.42
N HIS A 279 9.01 -31.68 8.01
CA HIS A 279 8.54 -31.62 6.62
C HIS A 279 8.10 -30.22 6.21
N LEU A 280 7.42 -29.46 7.08
CA LEU A 280 7.09 -28.06 6.80
C LEU A 280 8.34 -27.21 6.60
N ASN A 281 9.41 -27.48 7.34
CA ASN A 281 10.70 -26.83 7.15
C ASN A 281 11.34 -27.17 5.78
N GLU A 282 11.18 -28.40 5.29
CA GLU A 282 11.62 -28.79 3.94
C GLU A 282 10.88 -28.00 2.85
N ILE A 283 9.55 -27.82 2.99
CA ILE A 283 8.69 -27.13 2.02
C ILE A 283 9.13 -25.68 1.75
N TRP A 284 9.82 -25.01 2.68
CA TRP A 284 10.36 -23.67 2.42
C TRP A 284 11.28 -23.64 1.19
N LYS A 285 12.05 -24.71 0.94
CA LYS A 285 12.90 -24.82 -0.26
C LYS A 285 12.07 -24.86 -1.54
N ASP A 286 10.92 -25.55 -1.50
CA ASP A 286 10.04 -25.71 -2.65
C ASP A 286 9.29 -24.41 -2.99
N LEU A 287 9.05 -23.56 -2.00
CA LEU A 287 8.38 -22.26 -2.16
C LEU A 287 9.35 -21.08 -2.35
N ALA A 288 10.66 -21.28 -2.16
CA ALA A 288 11.66 -20.24 -2.29
C ALA A 288 11.91 -19.88 -3.76
N ARG A 289 11.67 -18.61 -4.11
CA ARG A 289 11.87 -18.06 -5.45
C ARG A 289 12.70 -16.80 -5.41
N LYS A 290 13.30 -16.45 -6.54
CA LYS A 290 13.96 -15.18 -6.77
C LYS A 290 13.59 -14.65 -8.14
N ALA A 291 13.45 -13.34 -8.27
CA ALA A 291 13.27 -12.70 -9.58
C ALA A 291 14.47 -13.02 -10.48
N SER A 292 14.20 -13.40 -11.72
CA SER A 292 15.27 -13.73 -12.66
C SER A 292 16.07 -12.48 -13.07
N PRO A 293 17.33 -12.63 -13.50
CA PRO A 293 18.13 -11.51 -13.98
C PRO A 293 17.50 -10.76 -15.17
N GLU A 294 16.67 -11.42 -15.97
CA GLU A 294 15.97 -10.80 -17.09
C GLU A 294 14.95 -9.75 -16.63
N VAL A 295 14.26 -9.98 -15.52
CA VAL A 295 13.32 -8.99 -14.94
C VAL A 295 14.07 -7.72 -14.49
N ALA A 296 15.31 -7.86 -14.01
CA ALA A 296 16.16 -6.73 -13.66
C ALA A 296 16.64 -5.96 -14.90
N LYS A 297 16.93 -6.69 -15.98
CA LYS A 297 17.51 -6.16 -17.21
C LYS A 297 16.49 -5.46 -18.10
N TYR A 298 15.25 -5.98 -18.16
CA TYR A 298 14.17 -5.48 -19.00
C TYR A 298 12.87 -5.23 -18.22
N PRO A 299 12.87 -4.44 -17.13
CA PRO A 299 11.73 -4.30 -16.23
C PRO A 299 10.46 -3.76 -16.91
N GLU A 300 10.58 -3.07 -18.04
CA GLU A 300 9.50 -2.58 -18.89
C GLU A 300 8.69 -3.70 -19.58
N ARG A 301 9.28 -4.89 -19.74
CA ARG A 301 8.63 -6.04 -20.39
C ARG A 301 7.82 -6.90 -19.44
N HIS A 302 7.97 -6.68 -18.14
CA HIS A 302 7.39 -7.52 -17.10
C HIS A 302 6.34 -6.76 -16.31
N SER A 303 5.31 -7.48 -15.88
CA SER A 303 4.44 -7.00 -14.80
C SER A 303 5.05 -7.27 -13.43
N LEU A 304 5.92 -8.28 -13.27
CA LEU A 304 6.66 -8.55 -12.04
C LEU A 304 7.61 -7.39 -11.73
N ILE A 305 7.57 -6.91 -10.49
CA ILE A 305 8.48 -5.88 -9.99
C ILE A 305 9.73 -6.57 -9.46
N TYR A 306 10.87 -6.25 -10.07
CA TYR A 306 12.15 -6.77 -9.60
C TYR A 306 12.46 -6.33 -8.16
N VAL A 307 12.95 -7.30 -7.37
CA VAL A 307 13.48 -7.12 -6.01
C VAL A 307 14.79 -7.89 -5.86
N ASN A 308 15.69 -7.42 -4.99
CA ASN A 308 17.07 -7.92 -4.92
C ASN A 308 17.22 -9.29 -4.25
N ASN A 309 16.47 -9.52 -3.17
CA ASN A 309 16.52 -10.77 -2.41
C ASN A 309 15.46 -11.75 -2.92
N GLY A 310 15.66 -13.03 -2.64
CA GLY A 310 14.58 -13.99 -2.86
C GLY A 310 13.43 -13.81 -1.86
N PHE A 311 12.35 -14.52 -2.11
CA PHE A 311 11.13 -14.49 -1.32
C PHE A 311 10.44 -15.85 -1.37
N ILE A 312 9.50 -16.07 -0.46
CA ILE A 312 8.66 -17.25 -0.46
C ILE A 312 7.34 -16.89 -1.15
N ILE A 313 6.94 -17.67 -2.15
CA ILE A 313 5.62 -17.52 -2.76
C ILE A 313 4.55 -18.23 -1.91
N PRO A 314 3.29 -17.78 -1.94
CA PRO A 314 2.22 -18.48 -1.24
C PRO A 314 2.04 -19.92 -1.73
N GLY A 315 2.07 -20.14 -3.04
CA GLY A 315 1.91 -21.46 -3.68
C GLY A 315 0.97 -21.41 -4.90
N GLY A 316 1.06 -22.40 -5.79
CA GLY A 316 0.16 -22.56 -6.94
C GLY A 316 0.16 -21.38 -7.94
N ARG A 317 -1.00 -20.74 -8.10
CA ARG A 317 -1.24 -19.58 -9.00
C ARG A 317 -0.45 -18.34 -8.61
N PHE A 318 -0.10 -18.17 -7.34
CA PHE A 318 0.52 -16.98 -6.80
C PHE A 318 2.04 -17.00 -7.02
N LYS A 319 2.50 -16.22 -8.01
CA LYS A 319 3.90 -16.20 -8.49
C LYS A 319 4.62 -14.90 -8.13
N GLU A 320 4.21 -14.28 -7.05
CA GLU A 320 4.80 -13.05 -6.52
C GLU A 320 4.75 -13.10 -4.99
N PHE A 321 5.54 -12.25 -4.34
CA PHE A 321 5.35 -12.01 -2.91
C PHE A 321 4.03 -11.26 -2.70
N TYR A 322 3.33 -11.58 -1.61
CA TYR A 322 2.15 -10.88 -1.11
C TYR A 322 2.45 -10.26 0.24
N TYR A 323 1.94 -9.06 0.50
CA TYR A 323 2.39 -8.25 1.63
C TYR A 323 2.03 -8.89 2.98
N TRP A 324 0.74 -9.03 3.30
CA TRP A 324 0.35 -9.50 4.63
C TRP A 324 0.63 -11.00 4.84
N ASP A 325 0.52 -11.84 3.80
CA ASP A 325 0.87 -13.26 3.82
C ASP A 325 2.29 -13.48 4.33
N SER A 326 3.20 -12.61 3.89
CA SER A 326 4.62 -12.70 4.22
C SER A 326 4.90 -12.52 5.70
N TYR A 327 3.97 -11.98 6.50
CA TYR A 327 4.17 -11.86 7.94
C TYR A 327 4.24 -13.24 8.59
N TRP A 328 3.28 -14.13 8.31
CA TRP A 328 3.29 -15.48 8.85
C TRP A 328 4.39 -16.36 8.22
N VAL A 329 4.75 -16.11 6.96
CA VAL A 329 5.95 -16.71 6.36
C VAL A 329 7.18 -16.32 7.17
N ILE A 330 7.39 -15.03 7.44
CA ILE A 330 8.52 -14.54 8.23
C ILE A 330 8.51 -15.15 9.64
N GLU A 331 7.36 -15.25 10.30
CA GLU A 331 7.25 -15.96 11.59
C GLU A 331 7.76 -17.40 11.48
N GLY A 332 7.29 -18.15 10.48
CA GLY A 332 7.71 -19.54 10.24
C GLY A 332 9.21 -19.66 9.93
N LEU A 333 9.76 -18.77 9.11
CA LEU A 333 11.19 -18.72 8.78
C LEU A 333 12.05 -18.43 10.01
N LEU A 334 11.66 -17.45 10.82
CA LEU A 334 12.35 -17.09 12.05
C LEU A 334 12.33 -18.24 13.07
N LEU A 335 11.20 -18.93 13.21
CA LEU A 335 11.08 -20.13 14.06
C LEU A 335 11.92 -21.30 13.53
N SER A 336 12.21 -21.31 12.22
CA SER A 336 13.05 -22.29 11.54
C SER A 336 14.52 -21.87 11.45
N ASP A 337 14.96 -20.91 12.27
CA ASP A 337 16.32 -20.35 12.34
C ASP A 337 16.82 -19.66 11.05
N MET A 338 15.94 -19.32 10.11
CA MET A 338 16.27 -18.68 8.83
C MET A 338 16.22 -17.14 8.91
N TYR A 339 17.07 -16.57 9.76
CA TYR A 339 17.10 -15.13 10.05
C TYR A 339 17.55 -14.26 8.87
N GLN A 340 18.54 -14.71 8.08
CA GLN A 340 19.03 -14.02 6.89
C GLN A 340 17.98 -14.05 5.79
N THR A 341 17.30 -15.18 5.60
CA THR A 341 16.18 -15.28 4.64
C THR A 341 15.05 -14.31 5.02
N ALA A 342 14.61 -14.33 6.29
CA ALA A 342 13.57 -13.43 6.78
C ALA A 342 13.95 -11.95 6.60
N LYS A 343 15.18 -11.58 6.96
CA LYS A 343 15.72 -10.23 6.74
C LYS A 343 15.69 -9.83 5.26
N GLY A 344 16.09 -10.72 4.35
CA GLY A 344 16.06 -10.47 2.91
C GLY A 344 14.67 -10.15 2.36
N ILE A 345 13.64 -10.84 2.87
CA ILE A 345 12.24 -10.56 2.53
C ILE A 345 11.80 -9.19 3.07
N ILE A 346 12.16 -8.86 4.31
CA ILE A 346 11.92 -7.52 4.89
C ILE A 346 12.63 -6.44 4.05
N ASP A 347 13.87 -6.66 3.62
CA ASP A 347 14.63 -5.74 2.76
C ASP A 347 13.92 -5.52 1.41
N ASN A 348 13.29 -6.56 0.83
CA ASN A 348 12.47 -6.40 -0.39
C ASN A 348 11.28 -5.48 -0.14
N PHE A 349 10.60 -5.60 1.00
CA PHE A 349 9.49 -4.72 1.36
C PHE A 349 9.93 -3.28 1.63
N LEU A 350 11.06 -3.09 2.32
CA LEU A 350 11.66 -1.77 2.51
C LEU A 350 12.00 -1.12 1.16
N TYR A 351 12.50 -1.90 0.20
CA TYR A 351 12.72 -1.42 -1.18
C TYR A 351 11.42 -0.95 -1.84
N MET A 352 10.30 -1.67 -1.66
CA MET A 352 9.00 -1.25 -2.20
C MET A 352 8.53 0.07 -1.57
N VAL A 353 8.66 0.23 -0.25
CA VAL A 353 8.35 1.49 0.44
C VAL A 353 9.25 2.62 -0.05
N GLU A 354 10.54 2.36 -0.26
CA GLU A 354 11.43 3.41 -0.76
C GLU A 354 11.06 3.85 -2.17
N LYS A 355 10.69 2.90 -3.03
CA LYS A 355 10.38 3.16 -4.43
C LYS A 355 8.99 3.75 -4.67
N TYR A 356 7.99 3.31 -3.91
CA TYR A 356 6.57 3.61 -4.17
C TYR A 356 5.87 4.30 -2.98
N GLY A 357 6.55 4.46 -1.85
CA GLY A 357 5.99 5.07 -0.63
C GLY A 357 5.19 4.12 0.25
N PHE A 358 4.86 2.93 -0.24
CA PHE A 358 4.11 1.88 0.46
C PHE A 358 4.43 0.51 -0.13
N ILE A 359 3.99 -0.56 0.53
CA ILE A 359 4.09 -1.92 0.00
C ILE A 359 2.80 -2.24 -0.77
N PRO A 360 2.86 -2.54 -2.07
CA PRO A 360 1.68 -2.94 -2.82
C PRO A 360 1.17 -4.32 -2.37
N ASN A 361 -0.08 -4.64 -2.69
CA ASN A 361 -0.71 -5.93 -2.39
C ASN A 361 0.21 -7.12 -2.69
N GLY A 362 0.85 -7.11 -3.87
CA GLY A 362 1.92 -8.03 -4.22
C GLY A 362 2.92 -7.43 -5.19
N GLY A 363 3.94 -8.21 -5.55
CA GLY A 363 5.08 -7.80 -6.37
C GLY A 363 4.80 -7.54 -7.86
N ARG A 364 3.63 -7.01 -8.24
CA ARG A 364 3.24 -6.77 -9.64
C ARG A 364 2.81 -5.32 -9.85
N ILE A 365 3.07 -4.76 -11.03
CA ILE A 365 2.76 -3.34 -11.33
C ILE A 365 1.28 -3.00 -11.22
N TYR A 366 0.37 -3.94 -11.54
CA TYR A 366 -1.06 -3.72 -11.41
C TYR A 366 -1.54 -3.70 -9.95
N TYR A 367 -0.68 -4.08 -9.00
CA TYR A 367 -0.91 -3.89 -7.57
C TYR A 367 -0.43 -2.54 -7.05
N LEU A 368 0.26 -1.70 -7.83
CA LEU A 368 0.70 -0.37 -7.40
C LEU A 368 -0.44 0.64 -7.17
N MET A 369 -1.69 0.23 -7.35
CA MET A 369 -2.85 1.05 -6.99
C MET A 369 -3.28 0.83 -5.54
N ARG A 370 -2.87 -0.28 -4.90
CA ARG A 370 -3.40 -0.69 -3.60
C ARG A 370 -2.38 -1.42 -2.76
N SER A 371 -2.53 -1.33 -1.45
CA SER A 371 -1.68 -2.04 -0.48
C SER A 371 -2.33 -3.35 -0.03
N GLN A 372 -1.98 -3.78 1.19
CA GLN A 372 -2.59 -4.86 1.96
C GLN A 372 -2.44 -4.51 3.46
N PRO A 373 -3.01 -5.27 4.42
CA PRO A 373 -2.88 -4.98 5.85
C PRO A 373 -1.41 -4.72 6.28
N PRO A 374 -1.10 -3.58 6.93
CA PRO A 374 0.27 -3.09 7.02
C PRO A 374 1.10 -3.71 8.14
N LEU A 375 1.63 -4.91 7.89
CA LEU A 375 2.34 -5.73 8.87
C LEU A 375 3.87 -5.55 8.87
N LEU A 376 4.46 -4.66 8.06
CA LEU A 376 5.93 -4.48 7.99
C LEU A 376 6.57 -4.20 9.35
N HIS A 377 5.94 -3.36 10.18
CA HIS A 377 6.47 -3.01 11.48
C HIS A 377 6.47 -4.23 12.42
N LEU A 378 5.43 -5.08 12.33
CA LEU A 378 5.38 -6.33 13.09
C LEU A 378 6.46 -7.30 12.59
N MET A 379 6.67 -7.44 11.27
CA MET A 379 7.76 -8.25 10.72
C MET A 379 9.13 -7.82 11.28
N VAL A 380 9.40 -6.51 11.30
CA VAL A 380 10.64 -5.95 11.87
C VAL A 380 10.72 -6.20 13.38
N SER A 381 9.63 -6.00 14.13
CA SER A 381 9.60 -6.28 15.57
C SER A 381 10.01 -7.71 15.86
N ARG A 382 9.46 -8.66 15.10
CA ARG A 382 9.69 -10.09 15.29
C ARG A 382 11.11 -10.50 14.93
N TYR A 383 11.66 -9.95 13.85
CA TYR A 383 13.08 -10.09 13.53
C TYR A 383 13.98 -9.55 14.68
N LEU A 384 13.68 -8.38 15.23
CA LEU A 384 14.48 -7.75 16.29
C LEU A 384 14.36 -8.44 17.65
N GLU A 385 13.21 -9.01 17.98
CA GLU A 385 13.00 -9.77 19.21
C GLU A 385 13.95 -10.96 19.33
N ILE A 386 14.30 -11.56 18.19
CA ILE A 386 15.19 -12.72 18.08
C ILE A 386 16.65 -12.28 17.89
N THR A 387 16.92 -11.42 16.91
CA THR A 387 18.30 -11.10 16.48
C THR A 387 18.96 -9.99 17.28
N ARG A 388 18.17 -9.10 17.90
CA ARG A 388 18.64 -7.88 18.59
C ARG A 388 19.50 -6.96 17.72
N ASP A 389 19.31 -7.00 16.40
CA ASP A 389 20.07 -6.22 15.42
C ASP A 389 19.59 -4.76 15.35
N TYR A 390 19.93 -3.98 16.37
CA TYR A 390 19.53 -2.57 16.49
C TYR A 390 20.24 -1.64 15.50
N GLU A 391 21.39 -2.06 14.95
CA GLU A 391 22.08 -1.30 13.90
C GLU A 391 21.35 -1.44 12.55
N TYR A 392 20.78 -2.61 12.26
CA TYR A 392 19.83 -2.73 11.15
C TYR A 392 18.59 -1.85 11.37
N LEU A 393 17.98 -1.86 12.56
CA LEU A 393 16.86 -0.96 12.88
C LEU A 393 17.20 0.50 12.60
N ARG A 394 18.39 0.97 13.03
CA ARG A 394 18.85 2.34 12.80
C ARG A 394 18.85 2.73 11.32
N LYS A 395 19.18 1.79 10.43
CA LYS A 395 19.23 2.02 8.98
C LYS A 395 17.85 2.11 8.34
N ILE A 396 16.86 1.39 8.87
CA ILE A 396 15.57 1.21 8.21
C ILE A 396 14.43 2.03 8.83
N ILE A 397 14.65 2.63 10.02
CA ILE A 397 13.57 3.30 10.76
C ILE A 397 12.89 4.42 9.97
N SER A 398 13.63 5.18 9.15
CA SER A 398 13.05 6.22 8.28
C SER A 398 12.09 5.63 7.24
N THR A 399 12.38 4.44 6.72
CA THR A 399 11.52 3.74 5.76
C THR A 399 10.25 3.24 6.43
N LEU A 400 10.34 2.74 7.66
CA LEU A 400 9.17 2.39 8.47
C LEU A 400 8.25 3.60 8.70
N GLU A 401 8.83 4.75 9.06
CA GLU A 401 8.08 6.00 9.20
C GLU A 401 7.41 6.42 7.88
N LYS A 402 8.08 6.21 6.73
CA LYS A 402 7.57 6.54 5.39
C LYS A 402 6.30 5.75 5.06
N GLU A 403 6.29 4.44 5.32
CA GLU A 403 5.10 3.63 5.12
C GLU A 403 3.96 4.04 6.06
N PHE A 404 4.25 4.24 7.34
CA PHE A 404 3.22 4.66 8.29
C PHE A 404 2.64 6.05 7.95
N ALA A 405 3.45 6.94 7.37
CA ALA A 405 2.99 8.22 6.85
C ALA A 405 2.08 8.09 5.62
N PHE A 406 2.28 7.08 4.76
CA PHE A 406 1.35 6.76 3.67
C PHE A 406 -0.04 6.42 4.23
N TRP A 407 -0.12 5.50 5.19
CA TRP A 407 -1.40 5.11 5.80
C TRP A 407 -2.12 6.29 6.46
N GLN A 408 -1.39 7.11 7.23
CA GLN A 408 -1.98 8.28 7.90
C GLN A 408 -2.53 9.34 6.93
N ARG A 409 -1.95 9.44 5.74
CA ARG A 409 -2.29 10.47 4.75
C ARG A 409 -3.34 9.99 3.76
N GLU A 410 -3.19 8.77 3.25
CA GLU A 410 -4.01 8.25 2.14
C GLU A 410 -5.16 7.37 2.61
N LYS A 411 -5.11 6.84 3.84
CA LYS A 411 -6.01 5.76 4.30
C LYS A 411 -6.73 6.08 5.61
N MET A 412 -6.64 7.31 6.10
CA MET A 412 -7.34 7.72 7.31
C MET A 412 -8.38 8.80 7.03
N ILE A 413 -9.56 8.64 7.62
CA ILE A 413 -10.68 9.57 7.56
C ILE A 413 -11.11 10.02 8.95
N ASP A 414 -11.82 11.14 8.99
CA ASP A 414 -12.47 11.64 10.20
C ASP A 414 -13.80 10.91 10.39
N VAL A 415 -14.01 10.34 11.57
CA VAL A 415 -15.22 9.62 11.98
C VAL A 415 -15.83 10.36 13.15
N GLU A 416 -17.03 10.90 12.97
CA GLU A 416 -17.78 11.54 14.04
C GLU A 416 -18.63 10.51 14.79
N LYS A 417 -18.48 10.43 16.11
CA LYS A 417 -19.30 9.58 16.98
C LYS A 417 -19.45 10.26 18.34
N ASP A 418 -20.68 10.33 18.84
CA ASP A 418 -21.03 10.95 20.12
C ASP A 418 -20.48 12.39 20.29
N GLY A 419 -20.53 13.19 19.21
CA GLY A 419 -20.07 14.58 19.19
C GLY A 419 -18.54 14.76 19.25
N LYS A 420 -17.76 13.68 19.03
CA LYS A 420 -16.30 13.72 18.93
C LYS A 420 -15.85 13.18 17.58
N ILE A 421 -14.76 13.75 17.07
CA ILE A 421 -14.14 13.33 15.81
C ILE A 421 -12.92 12.48 16.14
N TYR A 422 -12.86 11.29 15.54
CA TYR A 422 -11.76 10.35 15.64
C TYR A 422 -11.15 10.12 14.27
N LYS A 423 -9.82 10.15 14.18
CA LYS A 423 -9.13 9.83 12.93
C LYS A 423 -8.89 8.33 12.85
N MET A 424 -9.45 7.65 11.86
CA MET A 424 -9.44 6.19 11.75
C MET A 424 -9.10 5.69 10.36
N GLY A 425 -8.47 4.52 10.28
CA GLY A 425 -8.10 3.86 9.04
C GLY A 425 -9.30 3.21 8.35
N HIS A 426 -9.33 3.28 7.02
CA HIS A 426 -10.22 2.51 6.15
C HIS A 426 -9.49 2.08 4.86
N TYR A 427 -10.05 1.12 4.13
CA TYR A 427 -9.49 0.69 2.83
C TYR A 427 -10.15 1.47 1.69
N VAL A 428 -9.34 2.02 0.77
CA VAL A 428 -9.79 2.83 -0.36
C VAL A 428 -8.70 2.90 -1.43
N VAL A 429 -9.03 2.75 -2.72
CA VAL A 429 -8.02 2.62 -3.80
C VAL A 429 -8.07 3.76 -4.84
N HIS A 430 -9.13 4.58 -4.84
CA HIS A 430 -9.31 5.72 -5.76
C HIS A 430 -9.13 5.36 -7.25
N SER A 431 -9.63 4.18 -7.67
CA SER A 431 -9.55 3.71 -9.05
C SER A 431 -10.93 3.44 -9.64
N THR A 432 -11.12 3.84 -10.90
CA THR A 432 -12.40 3.77 -11.63
C THR A 432 -12.44 2.67 -12.70
N ARG A 433 -11.55 1.68 -12.60
CA ARG A 433 -11.44 0.60 -13.60
C ARG A 433 -11.50 -0.78 -12.94
N PRO A 434 -11.79 -1.86 -13.69
CA PRO A 434 -11.62 -3.23 -13.22
C PRO A 434 -10.23 -3.51 -12.64
N ARG A 435 -10.10 -4.54 -11.79
CA ARG A 435 -8.81 -5.13 -11.42
C ARG A 435 -8.20 -5.83 -12.64
N PRO A 436 -6.94 -5.59 -13.03
CA PRO A 436 -6.35 -6.26 -14.20
C PRO A 436 -6.33 -7.79 -14.11
N GLU A 437 -6.11 -8.34 -12.93
CA GLU A 437 -6.05 -9.77 -12.65
C GLU A 437 -7.42 -10.47 -12.55
N SER A 438 -8.51 -9.69 -12.47
CA SER A 438 -9.92 -10.15 -12.48
C SER A 438 -10.76 -9.24 -13.41
N PHE A 439 -10.18 -8.83 -14.54
CA PHE A 439 -10.73 -7.74 -15.35
C PHE A 439 -12.11 -8.08 -15.90
N LYS A 440 -12.25 -9.27 -16.48
CA LYS A 440 -13.49 -9.74 -17.08
C LYS A 440 -14.59 -9.85 -16.02
N GLU A 441 -14.27 -10.46 -14.89
CA GLU A 441 -15.18 -10.68 -13.76
C GLU A 441 -15.74 -9.34 -13.26
N ASP A 442 -14.85 -8.40 -12.91
CA ASP A 442 -15.21 -7.06 -12.45
C ASP A 442 -16.01 -6.28 -13.50
N TYR A 443 -15.56 -6.30 -14.76
CA TYR A 443 -16.19 -5.56 -15.86
C TYR A 443 -17.62 -6.04 -16.10
N LEU A 444 -17.83 -7.35 -16.22
CA LEU A 444 -19.14 -7.95 -16.45
C LEU A 444 -20.10 -7.70 -15.27
N MET A 445 -19.60 -7.76 -14.03
CA MET A 445 -20.41 -7.41 -12.86
C MET A 445 -20.83 -5.93 -12.89
N ALA A 446 -19.91 -5.03 -13.18
CA ALA A 446 -20.19 -3.60 -13.26
C ALA A 446 -21.20 -3.23 -14.36
N GLN A 447 -21.29 -4.01 -15.45
CA GLN A 447 -22.31 -3.78 -16.49
C GLN A 447 -23.75 -3.96 -15.98
N ASN A 448 -23.95 -4.69 -14.88
CA ASN A 448 -25.26 -4.81 -14.24
C ASN A 448 -25.62 -3.59 -13.37
N LEU A 449 -24.71 -2.63 -13.23
CA LEU A 449 -24.91 -1.40 -12.47
C LEU A 449 -25.11 -0.20 -13.40
N PRO A 450 -25.87 0.82 -12.96
CA PRO A 450 -25.89 2.11 -13.64
C PRO A 450 -24.47 2.66 -13.78
N GLU A 451 -24.15 3.28 -14.92
CA GLU A 451 -22.81 3.81 -15.24
C GLU A 451 -22.22 4.66 -14.10
N LYS A 452 -23.03 5.54 -13.51
CA LYS A 452 -22.65 6.39 -12.36
C LYS A 452 -22.22 5.64 -11.09
N MET A 453 -22.53 4.35 -10.99
CA MET A 453 -22.19 3.47 -9.86
C MET A 453 -20.98 2.58 -10.15
N GLN A 454 -20.52 2.49 -11.40
CA GLN A 454 -19.43 1.59 -11.77
C GLN A 454 -18.10 2.00 -11.13
N ASP A 455 -17.78 3.30 -11.15
CA ASP A 455 -16.57 3.83 -10.49
C ASP A 455 -16.56 3.53 -8.98
N PHE A 456 -17.72 3.69 -8.33
CA PHE A 456 -17.90 3.33 -6.94
C PHE A 456 -17.64 1.83 -6.73
N PHE A 457 -18.24 0.98 -7.56
CA PHE A 457 -18.07 -0.47 -7.48
C PHE A 457 -16.61 -0.89 -7.66
N TYR A 458 -15.93 -0.40 -8.70
CA TYR A 458 -14.52 -0.70 -8.96
C TYR A 458 -13.60 -0.28 -7.82
N ASN A 459 -13.81 0.90 -7.24
CA ASN A 459 -13.06 1.34 -6.07
C ASN A 459 -13.27 0.39 -4.88
N ASN A 460 -14.51 -0.03 -4.62
CA ASN A 460 -14.84 -0.85 -3.46
C ASN A 460 -14.42 -2.32 -3.61
N ILE A 461 -14.46 -2.89 -4.81
CA ILE A 461 -13.85 -4.19 -5.11
C ILE A 461 -12.34 -4.15 -4.88
N LYS A 462 -11.65 -3.12 -5.38
CA LYS A 462 -10.21 -2.96 -5.17
C LYS A 462 -9.85 -2.74 -3.70
N ALA A 463 -10.66 -1.97 -2.97
CA ALA A 463 -10.52 -1.80 -1.53
C ALA A 463 -10.80 -3.12 -0.77
N GLY A 464 -11.74 -3.94 -1.24
CA GLY A 464 -11.96 -5.30 -0.73
C GLY A 464 -10.70 -6.15 -0.86
N ALA A 465 -10.05 -6.11 -2.02
CA ALA A 465 -8.76 -6.78 -2.23
C ALA A 465 -7.60 -6.15 -1.43
N GLU A 466 -7.60 -4.82 -1.22
CA GLU A 466 -6.65 -4.13 -0.33
C GLU A 466 -6.80 -4.58 1.13
N SER A 467 -8.00 -4.99 1.54
CA SER A 467 -8.22 -5.49 2.90
C SER A 467 -7.60 -6.88 3.13
N GLY A 468 -7.30 -7.62 2.07
CA GLY A 468 -6.96 -9.05 2.09
C GLY A 468 -8.18 -9.98 2.12
N TRP A 469 -9.40 -9.45 2.21
CA TRP A 469 -10.66 -10.21 2.30
C TRP A 469 -11.51 -10.06 1.03
N ASP A 470 -10.99 -10.47 -0.13
CA ASP A 470 -11.68 -10.46 -1.43
C ASP A 470 -12.30 -11.82 -1.78
N PHE A 471 -13.59 -12.07 -1.58
CA PHE A 471 -14.58 -11.19 -0.96
C PHE A 471 -15.23 -11.82 0.27
N SER A 472 -15.96 -10.96 0.98
CA SER A 472 -16.74 -11.28 2.18
C SER A 472 -17.91 -10.32 2.28
N ASN A 473 -19.03 -10.82 2.80
CA ASN A 473 -20.18 -10.03 3.22
C ASN A 473 -19.85 -9.01 4.31
N ARG A 474 -18.67 -9.11 4.95
CA ARG A 474 -18.09 -8.08 5.82
C ARG A 474 -18.17 -6.70 5.18
N TRP A 475 -17.95 -6.62 3.87
CA TRP A 475 -17.86 -5.37 3.11
C TRP A 475 -19.18 -4.90 2.49
N TYR A 476 -20.28 -5.63 2.67
CA TYR A 476 -21.53 -5.33 1.97
C TYR A 476 -22.41 -4.42 2.82
N ILE A 477 -22.94 -3.35 2.21
CA ILE A 477 -23.94 -2.48 2.84
C ILE A 477 -25.25 -2.60 2.06
N GLY A 478 -26.26 -3.15 2.73
CA GLY A 478 -27.61 -3.29 2.19
C GLY A 478 -28.44 -2.01 2.30
N ASN A 479 -29.33 -1.80 1.33
CA ASN A 479 -30.31 -0.71 1.35
C ASN A 479 -31.61 -1.17 2.03
N ASN A 480 -31.59 -1.53 3.32
CA ASN A 480 -32.74 -1.83 4.22
C ASN A 480 -33.93 -2.65 3.64
N LYS A 481 -33.79 -3.34 2.51
CA LYS A 481 -34.76 -4.30 1.97
C LYS A 481 -34.17 -5.68 2.14
N SER A 482 -34.99 -6.60 2.62
CA SER A 482 -34.71 -7.99 3.00
C SER A 482 -34.20 -8.91 1.86
N GLY A 483 -33.49 -8.37 0.87
CA GLY A 483 -32.83 -9.13 -0.17
C GLY A 483 -31.47 -9.66 0.31
N MET A 484 -31.10 -10.82 -0.21
CA MET A 484 -29.76 -11.39 -0.04
C MET A 484 -28.73 -10.42 -0.63
N LEU A 485 -27.75 -10.01 0.20
CA LEU A 485 -26.66 -9.14 -0.27
C LEU A 485 -25.74 -9.93 -1.20
N SER A 486 -25.13 -9.23 -2.15
CA SER A 486 -24.17 -9.78 -3.10
C SER A 486 -22.96 -8.86 -3.24
N LEU A 487 -21.94 -9.29 -3.98
CA LEU A 487 -20.76 -8.49 -4.29
C LEU A 487 -21.10 -7.13 -4.95
N LEU A 488 -22.25 -7.00 -5.63
CA LEU A 488 -22.74 -5.70 -6.15
C LEU A 488 -23.04 -4.66 -5.05
N ASN A 489 -23.18 -5.10 -3.79
CA ASN A 489 -23.42 -4.24 -2.62
C ASN A 489 -22.12 -3.83 -1.90
N ILE A 490 -20.95 -4.19 -2.43
CA ILE A 490 -19.66 -3.89 -1.81
C ILE A 490 -19.46 -2.39 -1.61
N SER A 491 -19.16 -2.02 -0.37
CA SER A 491 -19.08 -0.64 0.12
C SER A 491 -17.93 -0.46 1.11
N THR A 492 -16.84 -1.20 0.89
CA THR A 492 -15.63 -1.25 1.72
C THR A 492 -15.14 0.11 2.21
N GLN A 493 -15.16 1.15 1.37
CA GLN A 493 -14.67 2.49 1.73
C GLN A 493 -15.47 3.17 2.85
N TYR A 494 -16.68 2.69 3.14
CA TYR A 494 -17.53 3.20 4.23
C TYR A 494 -17.41 2.39 5.53
N ILE A 495 -16.51 1.42 5.58
CA ILE A 495 -16.36 0.54 6.74
C ILE A 495 -15.01 0.86 7.39
N ILE A 496 -15.05 1.18 8.69
CA ILE A 496 -13.87 1.30 9.55
C ILE A 496 -13.55 -0.08 10.10
N PRO A 497 -12.49 -0.76 9.63
CA PRO A 497 -12.21 -2.13 9.99
C PRO A 497 -11.48 -2.21 11.34
N VAL A 498 -11.88 -3.16 12.19
CA VAL A 498 -11.25 -3.40 13.50
C VAL A 498 -9.78 -3.79 13.36
N ASP A 499 -9.49 -4.75 12.49
CA ASP A 499 -8.15 -5.25 12.20
C ASP A 499 -7.20 -4.14 11.72
N LEU A 500 -7.60 -3.37 10.70
CA LEU A 500 -6.78 -2.27 10.18
C LEU A 500 -6.39 -1.27 11.28
N ASN A 501 -7.38 -0.82 12.07
CA ASN A 501 -7.13 0.19 13.11
C ASN A 501 -6.28 -0.37 14.26
N ALA A 502 -6.49 -1.64 14.62
CA ALA A 502 -5.66 -2.33 15.62
C ALA A 502 -4.19 -2.46 15.16
N ILE A 503 -3.96 -2.79 13.88
CA ILE A 503 -2.62 -2.87 13.27
C ILE A 503 -1.97 -1.49 13.21
N LEU A 504 -2.68 -0.45 12.76
CA LEU A 504 -2.15 0.91 12.70
C LEU A 504 -1.77 1.44 14.09
N GLN A 505 -2.57 1.13 15.12
CA GLN A 505 -2.25 1.47 16.50
C GLN A 505 -0.97 0.77 16.97
N GLN A 506 -0.81 -0.52 16.65
CA GLN A 506 0.41 -1.26 16.96
C GLN A 506 1.62 -0.72 16.18
N ASN A 507 1.48 -0.33 14.92
CA ASN A 507 2.57 0.28 14.15
C ASN A 507 3.05 1.58 14.80
N ALA A 508 2.14 2.43 15.27
CA ALA A 508 2.51 3.63 16.03
C ALA A 508 3.25 3.26 17.33
N ARG A 509 2.79 2.24 18.06
CA ARG A 509 3.49 1.78 19.28
C ARG A 509 4.88 1.23 18.98
N LEU A 510 5.03 0.45 17.92
CA LEU A 510 6.30 -0.11 17.50
C LEU A 510 7.27 0.99 17.08
N LEU A 511 6.82 2.02 16.35
CA LEU A 511 7.67 3.20 16.06
C LEU A 511 8.11 3.91 17.33
N ASN A 512 7.23 4.06 18.32
CA ASN A 512 7.61 4.57 19.63
C ASN A 512 8.70 3.70 20.30
N GLU A 513 8.50 2.39 20.36
CA GLU A 513 9.45 1.43 20.95
C GLU A 513 10.79 1.43 20.21
N PHE A 514 10.78 1.43 18.88
CA PHE A 514 11.97 1.50 18.03
C PHE A 514 12.75 2.79 18.24
N HIS A 515 12.08 3.95 18.26
CA HIS A 515 12.76 5.22 18.55
C HIS A 515 13.30 5.28 19.99
N THR A 516 12.62 4.66 20.95
CA THR A 516 13.13 4.52 22.33
C THR A 516 14.42 3.72 22.35
N LEU A 517 14.47 2.57 21.66
CA LEU A 517 15.65 1.72 21.54
C LEU A 517 16.84 2.46 20.89
N LEU A 518 16.56 3.36 19.93
CA LEU A 518 17.58 4.17 19.27
C LEU A 518 17.96 5.46 20.02
N GLY A 519 17.31 5.76 21.16
CA GLY A 519 17.56 6.96 21.96
C GLY A 519 16.90 8.25 21.45
N ASN A 520 15.97 8.17 20.50
CA ASN A 520 15.26 9.32 19.96
C ASN A 520 13.96 9.61 20.74
N ASN A 521 14.11 10.24 21.90
CA ASN A 521 12.99 10.55 22.81
C ASN A 521 11.89 11.42 22.16
N ALA A 522 12.25 12.36 21.28
CA ALA A 522 11.29 13.26 20.64
C ALA A 522 10.35 12.50 19.69
N LYS A 523 10.91 11.62 18.84
CA LYS A 523 10.11 10.78 17.94
C LYS A 523 9.35 9.69 18.71
N SER A 524 9.95 9.13 19.76
CA SER A 524 9.24 8.20 20.66
C SER A 524 7.96 8.82 21.22
N GLN A 525 8.04 10.01 21.81
CA GLN A 525 6.86 10.72 22.35
C GLN A 525 5.84 11.07 21.27
N TYR A 526 6.30 11.46 20.07
CA TYR A 526 5.43 11.74 18.94
C TYR A 526 4.57 10.52 18.56
N TYR A 527 5.18 9.35 18.41
CA TYR A 527 4.44 8.13 18.07
C TYR A 527 3.64 7.56 19.25
N MET A 528 4.08 7.77 20.48
CA MET A 528 3.30 7.44 21.68
C MET A 528 1.98 8.22 21.70
N LYS A 529 2.00 9.50 21.32
CA LYS A 529 0.80 10.32 21.21
C LYS A 529 -0.16 9.78 20.14
N ILE A 530 0.34 9.48 18.94
CA ILE A 530 -0.47 8.91 17.85
C ILE A 530 -1.08 7.57 18.27
N ALA A 531 -0.30 6.70 18.90
CA ALA A 531 -0.77 5.42 19.43
C ALA A 531 -1.90 5.61 20.46
N GLY A 532 -1.82 6.64 21.31
CA GLY A 532 -2.88 7.00 22.26
C GLY A 532 -4.15 7.51 21.57
N GLU A 533 -4.03 8.34 20.54
CA GLU A 533 -5.16 8.84 19.76
C GLU A 533 -5.90 7.70 19.02
N LEU A 534 -5.15 6.80 18.38
CA LEU A 534 -5.71 5.61 17.74
C LEU A 534 -6.36 4.66 18.76
N GLN A 535 -5.76 4.49 19.94
CA GLN A 535 -6.35 3.67 21.01
C GLN A 535 -7.70 4.24 21.46
N MET A 536 -7.76 5.55 21.69
CA MET A 536 -9.02 6.22 22.04
C MET A 536 -10.08 6.04 20.94
N ALA A 537 -9.68 6.13 19.67
CA ALA A 537 -10.59 5.90 18.56
C ALA A 537 -11.13 4.45 18.55
N ILE A 538 -10.27 3.45 18.75
CA ILE A 538 -10.69 2.03 18.86
C ILE A 538 -11.66 1.84 20.03
N ASP A 539 -11.35 2.41 21.20
CA ASP A 539 -12.16 2.24 22.41
C ASP A 539 -13.54 2.92 22.32
N ASN A 540 -13.66 4.03 21.57
CA ASN A 540 -14.91 4.79 21.49
C ASN A 540 -15.75 4.43 20.24
N VAL A 541 -15.10 4.10 19.12
CA VAL A 541 -15.80 3.83 17.85
C VAL A 541 -16.09 2.34 17.67
N LEU A 542 -15.10 1.48 17.92
CA LEU A 542 -15.14 0.07 17.54
C LEU A 542 -15.54 -0.86 18.69
N TRP A 543 -15.24 -0.52 19.95
CA TRP A 543 -15.74 -1.29 21.09
C TRP A 543 -17.26 -1.20 21.20
N ASN A 544 -17.93 -2.35 21.28
CA ASN A 544 -19.37 -2.44 21.51
C ASN A 544 -19.63 -3.08 22.88
N GLU A 545 -20.15 -2.28 23.81
CA GLU A 545 -20.35 -2.70 25.20
C GLU A 545 -21.38 -3.83 25.36
N GLU A 546 -22.44 -3.81 24.55
CA GLU A 546 -23.50 -4.84 24.59
C GLU A 546 -23.00 -6.20 24.11
N SER A 547 -22.25 -6.20 23.00
CA SER A 547 -21.67 -7.41 22.42
C SER A 547 -20.43 -7.89 23.19
N GLY A 548 -19.78 -7.00 23.94
CA GLY A 548 -18.54 -7.30 24.68
C GLY A 548 -17.34 -7.57 23.78
N ILE A 549 -17.30 -6.97 22.59
CA ILE A 549 -16.25 -7.17 21.58
C ILE A 549 -16.06 -5.91 20.73
N TRP A 550 -14.96 -5.83 19.99
CA TRP A 550 -14.79 -4.82 18.93
C TRP A 550 -15.51 -5.25 17.66
N LEU A 551 -16.18 -4.31 17.01
CA LEU A 551 -16.94 -4.51 15.78
C LEU A 551 -16.58 -3.43 14.77
N ASP A 552 -16.58 -3.78 13.49
CA ASP A 552 -16.40 -2.79 12.42
C ASP A 552 -17.49 -1.72 12.51
N TYR A 553 -17.18 -0.50 12.06
CA TYR A 553 -18.13 0.62 12.08
C TYR A 553 -18.52 1.04 10.67
N ASP A 554 -19.82 1.13 10.40
CA ASP A 554 -20.40 1.63 9.16
C ASP A 554 -20.59 3.15 9.27
N VAL A 555 -19.70 3.93 8.66
CA VAL A 555 -19.76 5.41 8.73
C VAL A 555 -20.93 5.98 7.95
N LYS A 556 -21.45 5.24 6.96
CA LYS A 556 -22.56 5.71 6.12
C LYS A 556 -23.88 5.66 6.88
N ASN A 557 -24.07 4.63 7.70
CA ASN A 557 -25.27 4.43 8.50
C ASN A 557 -25.05 4.68 10.00
N GLU A 558 -23.88 5.20 10.38
CA GLU A 558 -23.48 5.58 11.74
C GLU A 558 -23.71 4.47 12.79
N ARG A 559 -23.39 3.22 12.45
CA ARG A 559 -23.68 2.06 13.31
C ARG A 559 -22.57 1.02 13.37
N SER A 560 -22.48 0.32 14.49
CA SER A 560 -21.68 -0.90 14.62
C SER A 560 -22.22 -2.00 13.69
N ARG A 561 -21.32 -2.78 13.10
CA ARG A 561 -21.62 -3.94 12.26
C ARG A 561 -21.57 -5.20 13.12
N ASN A 562 -22.71 -5.59 13.67
CA ASN A 562 -22.83 -6.68 14.65
C ASN A 562 -22.79 -8.08 14.02
N MET A 563 -21.73 -8.36 13.26
CA MET A 563 -21.47 -9.67 12.66
C MET A 563 -20.23 -10.30 13.30
N PHE A 564 -20.23 -11.62 13.41
CA PHE A 564 -19.05 -12.35 13.84
C PHE A 564 -17.99 -12.40 12.74
N TYR A 565 -16.79 -11.95 13.08
CA TYR A 565 -15.55 -12.17 12.35
C TYR A 565 -14.42 -12.40 13.36
N PRO A 566 -13.48 -13.34 13.14
CA PRO A 566 -12.33 -13.51 14.03
C PRO A 566 -11.47 -12.23 14.18
N SER A 567 -11.48 -11.36 13.17
CA SER A 567 -10.79 -10.05 13.19
C SER A 567 -11.33 -9.10 14.28
N ASN A 568 -12.53 -9.34 14.82
CA ASN A 568 -13.06 -8.64 15.99
C ASN A 568 -12.13 -8.76 17.23
N LEU A 569 -11.29 -9.80 17.29
CA LEU A 569 -10.31 -10.02 18.36
C LEU A 569 -8.91 -9.47 18.06
N THR A 570 -8.68 -8.86 16.89
CA THR A 570 -7.38 -8.28 16.53
C THR A 570 -6.85 -7.27 17.56
N PRO A 571 -7.68 -6.46 18.25
CA PRO A 571 -7.20 -5.62 19.35
C PRO A 571 -6.52 -6.42 20.47
N LEU A 572 -7.00 -7.64 20.79
CA LEU A 572 -6.30 -8.52 21.75
C LEU A 572 -4.94 -8.97 21.22
N TYR A 573 -4.88 -9.37 19.95
CA TYR A 573 -3.66 -9.81 19.26
C TYR A 573 -2.55 -8.76 19.25
N THR A 574 -2.94 -7.53 18.89
CA THR A 574 -2.07 -6.34 18.75
C THR A 574 -1.84 -5.60 20.08
N LYS A 575 -2.59 -5.99 21.13
CA LYS A 575 -2.67 -5.31 22.43
C LYS A 575 -3.20 -3.86 22.32
N SER A 576 -4.01 -3.58 21.30
CA SER A 576 -4.60 -2.27 21.00
C SER A 576 -5.93 -2.08 21.77
N TYR A 577 -5.86 -2.22 23.10
CA TYR A 577 -6.95 -1.97 24.05
C TYR A 577 -6.40 -1.32 25.33
N ASN A 578 -7.27 -0.75 26.17
CA ASN A 578 -6.86 -0.30 27.50
C ASN A 578 -6.33 -1.47 28.35
N ARG A 579 -5.01 -1.57 28.48
CA ARG A 579 -4.32 -2.67 29.16
C ARG A 579 -4.67 -2.81 30.65
N LEU A 580 -5.15 -1.74 31.30
CA LEU A 580 -5.63 -1.81 32.70
C LEU A 580 -6.92 -2.62 32.81
N GLN A 581 -7.67 -2.76 31.72
CA GLN A 581 -8.92 -3.52 31.63
C GLN A 581 -8.74 -4.85 30.88
N ARG A 582 -7.50 -5.31 30.73
CA ARG A 582 -7.16 -6.55 30.01
C ARG A 582 -8.04 -7.73 30.39
N GLU A 583 -8.21 -7.96 31.68
CA GLU A 583 -8.99 -9.09 32.20
C GLU A 583 -10.46 -8.98 31.80
N ARG A 584 -11.07 -7.79 31.97
CA ARG A 584 -12.43 -7.50 31.51
C ARG A 584 -12.61 -7.79 30.02
N TYR A 585 -11.71 -7.28 29.18
CA TYR A 585 -11.81 -7.49 27.73
C TYR A 585 -11.64 -8.95 27.34
N ALA A 586 -10.70 -9.67 27.95
CA ALA A 586 -10.47 -11.09 27.69
C ALA A 586 -11.71 -11.93 28.06
N LEU A 587 -12.27 -11.72 29.25
CA LEU A 587 -13.46 -12.44 29.72
C LEU A 587 -14.71 -12.10 28.90
N SER A 588 -14.89 -10.84 28.50
CA SER A 588 -15.96 -10.44 27.58
C SER A 588 -15.82 -11.11 26.21
N ALA A 589 -14.60 -11.18 25.67
CA ALA A 589 -14.33 -11.86 24.42
C ALA A 589 -14.62 -13.37 24.52
N VAL A 590 -14.21 -14.04 25.61
CA VAL A 590 -14.54 -15.45 25.87
C VAL A 590 -16.06 -15.66 25.90
N LYS A 591 -16.79 -14.80 26.61
CA LYS A 591 -18.26 -14.85 26.64
C LYS A 591 -18.86 -14.68 25.23
N TYR A 592 -18.36 -13.72 24.46
CA TYR A 592 -18.79 -13.50 23.08
C TYR A 592 -18.56 -14.73 22.19
N LEU A 593 -17.36 -15.32 22.23
CA LEU A 593 -17.03 -16.52 21.45
C LEU A 593 -17.94 -17.72 21.78
N LYS A 594 -18.20 -17.97 23.07
CA LYS A 594 -19.14 -19.00 23.52
C LYS A 594 -20.56 -18.74 23.05
N LEU A 595 -21.02 -17.50 23.06
CA LEU A 595 -22.35 -17.12 22.54
C LEU A 595 -22.46 -17.37 21.03
N GLN A 596 -21.37 -17.12 20.28
CA GLN A 596 -21.30 -17.38 18.84
C GLN A 596 -21.07 -18.86 18.50
N LYS A 597 -20.87 -19.73 19.51
CA LYS A 597 -20.63 -21.18 19.37
C LYS A 597 -19.45 -21.50 18.46
N VAL A 598 -18.39 -20.70 18.51
CA VAL A 598 -17.19 -20.93 17.66
C VAL A 598 -16.49 -22.24 18.01
N ASP A 599 -16.67 -22.70 19.24
CA ASP A 599 -16.26 -24.00 19.77
C ASP A 599 -17.09 -25.17 19.21
N SER A 600 -18.03 -24.96 18.29
CA SER A 600 -18.67 -26.04 17.55
C SER A 600 -17.96 -26.41 16.24
N PHE A 601 -17.01 -25.58 15.78
CA PHE A 601 -16.29 -25.80 14.52
C PHE A 601 -15.00 -26.59 14.75
N LEU A 602 -14.93 -27.78 14.16
CA LEU A 602 -13.88 -28.77 14.41
C LEU A 602 -12.67 -28.60 13.48
N GLY A 603 -12.88 -28.03 12.30
CA GLY A 603 -11.85 -27.80 11.27
C GLY A 603 -11.12 -26.46 11.40
N GLY A 604 -11.54 -25.60 12.34
CA GLY A 604 -11.00 -24.26 12.59
C GLY A 604 -12.11 -23.25 12.81
N THR A 605 -11.78 -22.04 13.26
CA THR A 605 -12.77 -20.97 13.41
C THR A 605 -13.12 -20.41 12.03
N PRO A 606 -14.40 -20.38 11.61
CA PRO A 606 -14.77 -19.86 10.30
C PRO A 606 -14.59 -18.34 10.23
N SER A 607 -14.39 -17.83 9.02
CA SER A 607 -14.21 -16.39 8.76
C SER A 607 -15.42 -15.57 9.14
N SER A 608 -16.61 -16.13 8.94
CA SER A 608 -17.89 -15.58 9.39
C SER A 608 -18.85 -16.72 9.69
N LEU A 609 -20.05 -16.41 10.18
CA LEU A 609 -21.14 -17.38 10.37
C LEU A 609 -22.19 -17.33 9.25
N ASN A 610 -21.94 -16.54 8.19
CA ASN A 610 -22.90 -16.32 7.11
C ASN A 610 -22.52 -17.16 5.89
N HIS A 611 -23.47 -17.95 5.37
CA HIS A 611 -23.32 -18.66 4.11
C HIS A 611 -23.57 -17.72 2.93
N THR A 612 -22.51 -17.23 2.29
CA THR A 612 -22.60 -16.22 1.23
C THR A 612 -22.11 -16.75 -0.12
N GLY A 613 -21.33 -17.84 -0.11
CA GLY A 613 -20.59 -18.34 -1.28
C GLY A 613 -19.25 -17.65 -1.51
N GLU A 614 -18.96 -16.58 -0.77
CA GLU A 614 -17.70 -15.86 -0.82
C GLU A 614 -16.61 -16.61 -0.04
N GLN A 615 -15.34 -16.43 -0.46
CA GLN A 615 -14.26 -17.22 0.12
C GLN A 615 -13.85 -16.79 1.54
N TRP A 616 -14.07 -15.53 1.92
CA TRP A 616 -13.79 -15.03 3.27
C TRP A 616 -15.04 -15.02 4.16
N ASP A 617 -15.91 -16.01 3.97
CA ASP A 617 -17.12 -16.26 4.74
C ASP A 617 -17.26 -17.76 5.06
N PHE A 618 -18.31 -18.13 5.78
CA PHE A 618 -18.61 -19.52 6.12
C PHE A 618 -18.73 -20.41 4.85
N PRO A 619 -18.17 -21.64 4.82
CA PRO A 619 -17.56 -22.39 5.92
C PRO A 619 -16.03 -22.22 6.05
N ASN A 620 -15.40 -21.28 5.35
CA ASN A 620 -13.95 -21.24 5.24
C ASN A 620 -13.27 -20.70 6.50
N ALA A 621 -12.24 -21.40 6.95
CA ALA A 621 -11.30 -21.00 7.99
C ALA A 621 -9.94 -20.67 7.37
N TRP A 622 -9.42 -19.46 7.65
CA TRP A 622 -8.16 -18.99 7.09
C TRP A 622 -7.07 -18.90 8.16
N PRO A 623 -5.81 -19.30 7.87
CA PRO A 623 -4.73 -19.32 8.86
C PRO A 623 -4.48 -17.98 9.57
N PRO A 624 -4.42 -16.82 8.87
CA PRO A 624 -4.31 -15.50 9.51
C PRO A 624 -5.31 -15.25 10.63
N LEU A 625 -6.57 -15.65 10.40
CA LEU A 625 -7.67 -15.43 11.31
C LEU A 625 -7.58 -16.33 12.54
N GLN A 626 -7.05 -17.54 12.36
CA GLN A 626 -6.73 -18.43 13.47
C GLN A 626 -5.64 -17.82 14.35
N SER A 627 -4.58 -17.27 13.75
CA SER A 627 -3.51 -16.58 14.48
C SER A 627 -4.06 -15.40 15.28
N PHE A 628 -4.91 -14.54 14.68
CA PHE A 628 -5.52 -13.42 15.39
C PHE A 628 -6.36 -13.85 16.60
N ILE A 629 -7.26 -14.82 16.46
CA ILE A 629 -8.14 -15.25 17.54
C ILE A 629 -7.36 -15.99 18.64
N VAL A 630 -6.54 -16.99 18.27
CA VAL A 630 -5.80 -17.85 19.21
C VAL A 630 -4.75 -17.05 19.94
N MET A 631 -3.85 -16.38 19.22
CA MET A 631 -2.75 -15.65 19.86
C MET A 631 -3.25 -14.38 20.54
N GLY A 632 -4.36 -13.79 20.06
CA GLY A 632 -5.04 -12.69 20.76
C GLY A 632 -5.48 -13.08 22.15
N LEU A 633 -6.20 -14.19 22.28
CA LEU A 633 -6.63 -14.73 23.57
C LEU A 633 -5.45 -15.17 24.42
N TYR A 634 -4.50 -15.93 23.87
CA TYR A 634 -3.32 -16.43 24.58
C TYR A 634 -2.47 -15.30 25.18
N ARG A 635 -2.21 -14.24 24.41
CA ARG A 635 -1.38 -13.10 24.83
C ARG A 635 -2.02 -12.24 25.93
N THR A 636 -3.30 -12.47 26.26
CA THR A 636 -3.92 -11.81 27.42
C THR A 636 -3.33 -12.31 28.74
N GLY A 637 -2.91 -13.58 28.82
CA GLY A 637 -2.46 -14.20 30.07
C GLY A 637 -3.60 -14.41 31.08
N VAL A 638 -4.86 -14.35 30.64
CA VAL A 638 -6.05 -14.61 31.47
C VAL A 638 -6.42 -16.08 31.29
N SER A 639 -6.54 -16.83 32.38
CA SER A 639 -6.66 -18.30 32.35
C SER A 639 -7.78 -18.79 31.44
N GLU A 640 -9.01 -18.27 31.57
CA GLU A 640 -10.14 -18.72 30.75
C GLU A 640 -9.94 -18.41 29.26
N ALA A 641 -9.28 -17.29 28.93
CA ALA A 641 -8.96 -16.95 27.55
C ALA A 641 -7.86 -17.86 26.99
N MET A 642 -6.85 -18.19 27.80
CA MET A 642 -5.78 -19.11 27.41
C MET A 642 -6.29 -20.54 27.20
N GLU A 643 -7.27 -20.99 27.98
CA GLU A 643 -7.92 -22.30 27.81
C GLU A 643 -8.64 -22.37 26.45
N ILE A 644 -9.44 -21.36 26.10
CA ILE A 644 -10.09 -21.28 24.78
C ILE A 644 -9.05 -21.18 23.67
N ALA A 645 -7.97 -20.41 23.86
CA ALA A 645 -6.89 -20.33 22.89
C ALA A 645 -6.25 -21.71 22.64
N HIS A 646 -5.99 -22.49 23.70
CA HIS A 646 -5.44 -23.84 23.60
C HIS A 646 -6.39 -24.76 22.83
N GLU A 647 -7.69 -24.74 23.15
CA GLU A 647 -8.69 -25.55 22.45
C GLU A 647 -8.77 -25.24 20.95
N LEU A 648 -8.82 -23.95 20.59
CA LEU A 648 -8.85 -23.51 19.20
C LEU A 648 -7.54 -23.87 18.46
N ALA A 649 -6.39 -23.76 19.13
CA ALA A 649 -5.10 -24.19 18.59
C ALA A 649 -5.06 -25.71 18.35
N SER A 650 -5.52 -26.52 19.31
CA SER A 650 -5.55 -27.98 19.21
C SER A 650 -6.36 -28.43 17.99
N ARG A 651 -7.53 -27.82 17.77
CA ARG A 651 -8.40 -28.12 16.61
C ARG A 651 -7.77 -27.72 15.28
N TRP A 652 -7.18 -26.53 15.22
CA TRP A 652 -6.53 -26.06 14.00
C TRP A 652 -5.34 -26.96 13.62
N LEU A 653 -4.47 -27.28 14.58
CA LEU A 653 -3.34 -28.19 14.37
C LEU A 653 -3.81 -29.58 13.93
N ALA A 654 -4.83 -30.13 14.58
CA ALA A 654 -5.34 -31.45 14.25
C ALA A 654 -6.01 -31.49 12.87
N SER A 655 -6.83 -30.49 12.52
CA SER A 655 -7.42 -30.35 11.18
C SER A 655 -6.36 -30.23 10.08
N ASN A 656 -5.37 -29.35 10.27
CA ASN A 656 -4.28 -29.18 9.32
C ASN A 656 -3.42 -30.45 9.18
N TYR A 657 -3.14 -31.14 10.28
CA TYR A 657 -2.38 -32.39 10.26
C TYR A 657 -3.14 -33.51 9.56
N LEU A 658 -4.46 -33.62 9.75
CA LEU A 658 -5.29 -34.58 9.01
C LEU A 658 -5.22 -34.35 7.50
N GLY A 659 -5.42 -33.09 7.07
CA GLY A 659 -5.35 -32.74 5.65
C GLY A 659 -3.97 -33.01 5.05
N TYR A 660 -2.92 -32.71 5.81
CA TYR A 660 -1.54 -33.03 5.43
C TYR A 660 -1.29 -34.54 5.35
N ALA A 661 -1.72 -35.32 6.34
CA ALA A 661 -1.47 -36.75 6.41
C ALA A 661 -2.17 -37.52 5.26
N GLU A 662 -3.33 -37.04 4.81
CA GLU A 662 -4.07 -37.63 3.70
C GLU A 662 -3.50 -37.22 2.33
N ASN A 663 -3.12 -35.95 2.16
CA ASN A 663 -2.82 -35.39 0.84
C ASN A 663 -1.31 -35.16 0.57
N GLY A 664 -0.49 -35.12 1.62
CA GLY A 664 0.95 -34.81 1.54
C GLY A 664 1.28 -33.32 1.38
N TYR A 665 0.29 -32.43 1.39
CA TYR A 665 0.46 -30.98 1.25
C TYR A 665 -0.52 -30.19 2.13
N MET A 666 -0.24 -28.89 2.27
CA MET A 666 -1.07 -27.95 3.03
C MET A 666 -1.98 -27.14 2.10
N PHE A 667 -3.19 -26.83 2.56
CA PHE A 667 -4.13 -25.96 1.84
C PHE A 667 -3.95 -24.48 2.18
N GLU A 668 -4.36 -23.61 1.26
CA GLU A 668 -4.51 -22.16 1.46
C GLU A 668 -5.49 -21.82 2.58
N LYS A 669 -6.64 -22.51 2.59
CA LYS A 669 -7.78 -22.34 3.49
C LYS A 669 -8.45 -23.69 3.73
N TYR A 670 -9.10 -23.85 4.87
CA TYR A 670 -9.69 -25.11 5.33
C TYR A 670 -11.20 -24.98 5.51
N ASP A 671 -11.91 -26.10 5.48
CA ASP A 671 -13.30 -26.18 5.90
C ASP A 671 -13.37 -26.17 7.44
N SER A 672 -14.13 -25.23 8.01
CA SER A 672 -14.31 -25.09 9.46
C SER A 672 -15.13 -26.22 10.09
N VAL A 673 -15.97 -26.90 9.31
CA VAL A 673 -16.88 -27.96 9.77
C VAL A 673 -16.22 -29.32 9.65
N VAL A 674 -15.56 -29.60 8.53
CA VAL A 674 -14.96 -30.91 8.23
C VAL A 674 -13.43 -30.84 8.37
N PRO A 675 -12.85 -31.35 9.47
CA PRO A 675 -11.41 -31.35 9.68
C PRO A 675 -10.65 -32.03 8.53
N GLY A 676 -9.48 -31.49 8.19
CA GLY A 676 -8.64 -32.04 7.12
C GLY A 676 -9.02 -31.63 5.71
N HIS A 677 -10.26 -31.16 5.48
CA HIS A 677 -10.69 -30.72 4.17
C HIS A 677 -10.22 -29.30 3.85
N GLY A 678 -9.78 -29.09 2.60
CA GLY A 678 -9.61 -27.75 2.05
C GLY A 678 -10.96 -27.02 1.94
N GLY A 679 -10.94 -25.70 2.09
CA GLY A 679 -12.14 -24.87 1.93
C GLY A 679 -12.59 -24.75 0.46
N GLY A 680 -13.42 -23.74 0.15
CA GLY A 680 -13.93 -23.49 -1.20
C GLY A 680 -14.40 -22.06 -1.43
N GLY A 681 -15.22 -21.85 -2.46
CA GLY A 681 -15.84 -20.54 -2.77
C GLY A 681 -14.87 -19.48 -3.32
N GLY A 682 -15.44 -18.32 -3.70
CA GLY A 682 -14.72 -17.22 -4.34
C GLY A 682 -14.47 -17.38 -5.85
N GLU A 683 -13.57 -16.57 -6.38
CA GLU A 683 -13.33 -16.44 -7.84
C GLU A 683 -12.40 -17.52 -8.43
N TYR A 684 -11.76 -18.36 -7.61
CA TYR A 684 -10.79 -19.37 -8.07
C TYR A 684 -10.74 -20.63 -7.20
N HIS A 685 -10.18 -21.72 -7.75
CA HIS A 685 -10.01 -23.00 -7.06
C HIS A 685 -8.99 -22.91 -5.91
N VAL A 686 -9.15 -23.72 -4.87
CA VAL A 686 -8.25 -23.75 -3.71
C VAL A 686 -6.81 -24.03 -4.12
N GLN A 687 -5.87 -23.27 -3.54
CA GLN A 687 -4.43 -23.44 -3.77
C GLN A 687 -3.76 -24.34 -2.72
N THR A 688 -2.62 -24.93 -3.08
CA THR A 688 -1.82 -25.82 -2.23
C THR A 688 -0.41 -25.25 -2.01
N GLY A 689 0.21 -25.56 -0.88
CA GLY A 689 1.54 -25.07 -0.50
C GLY A 689 1.69 -24.89 1.02
N PHE A 690 0.88 -24.08 1.70
CA PHE A 690 0.70 -22.66 1.36
C PHE A 690 1.43 -21.84 2.45
N GLY A 691 2.20 -20.83 2.05
CA GLY A 691 3.18 -20.15 2.92
C GLY A 691 2.68 -19.72 4.30
N TRP A 692 1.54 -19.03 4.39
CA TRP A 692 0.99 -18.59 5.69
C TRP A 692 0.48 -19.72 6.58
N THR A 693 0.08 -20.86 6.02
CA THR A 693 -0.52 -21.99 6.73
C THR A 693 0.60 -22.68 7.47
N ASN A 694 1.72 -22.87 6.75
CA ASN A 694 2.97 -23.38 7.31
C ASN A 694 3.45 -22.46 8.43
N GLY A 695 3.43 -21.14 8.20
CA GLY A 695 3.78 -20.13 9.21
C GLY A 695 2.95 -20.20 10.49
N VAL A 696 1.61 -20.24 10.36
CA VAL A 696 0.68 -20.31 11.50
C VAL A 696 0.78 -21.63 12.25
N VAL A 697 0.93 -22.76 11.53
CA VAL A 697 1.16 -24.06 12.18
C VAL A 697 2.45 -24.04 12.99
N LEU A 698 3.55 -23.50 12.45
CA LEU A 698 4.80 -23.36 13.20
C LEU A 698 4.66 -22.42 14.40
N GLU A 699 3.90 -21.32 14.28
CA GLU A 699 3.56 -20.42 15.40
C GLU A 699 2.85 -21.18 16.54
N PHE A 700 1.88 -22.02 16.20
CA PHE A 700 1.10 -22.79 17.17
C PHE A 700 1.90 -23.93 17.78
N LEU A 701 2.64 -24.70 16.98
CA LEU A 701 3.52 -25.78 17.47
C LEU A 701 4.62 -25.24 18.39
N ASN A 702 5.09 -24.02 18.16
CA ASN A 702 6.02 -23.35 19.06
C ASN A 702 5.36 -22.92 20.38
N THR A 703 4.17 -22.31 20.29
CA THR A 703 3.49 -21.70 21.45
C THR A 703 2.83 -22.74 22.35
N PHE A 704 2.18 -23.73 21.75
CA PHE A 704 1.43 -24.80 22.40
C PHE A 704 2.14 -26.15 22.22
N SER A 705 3.43 -26.16 22.55
CA SER A 705 4.35 -27.28 22.28
C SER A 705 3.97 -28.63 22.91
N ASN A 706 3.02 -28.62 23.86
CA ASN A 706 2.51 -29.78 24.60
C ASN A 706 1.22 -30.37 24.00
N ILE A 707 0.60 -29.74 22.99
CA ILE A 707 -0.58 -30.29 22.31
C ILE A 707 -0.21 -31.62 21.66
N LYS A 708 -1.07 -32.62 21.84
CA LYS A 708 -0.88 -33.98 21.29
C LYS A 708 -1.80 -34.24 20.10
N VAL A 709 -1.40 -35.19 19.25
CA VAL A 709 -2.30 -35.73 18.23
C VAL A 709 -3.45 -36.47 18.92
N GLY A 710 -4.68 -36.23 18.48
CA GLY A 710 -5.89 -36.86 19.05
C GLY A 710 -6.36 -36.25 20.37
N GLU A 711 -5.80 -35.12 20.79
CA GLU A 711 -6.35 -34.34 21.93
C GLU A 711 -7.77 -33.83 21.65
N VAL A 712 -8.06 -33.59 20.37
CA VAL A 712 -9.41 -33.38 19.85
C VAL A 712 -9.89 -34.70 19.27
N ALA A 713 -10.90 -35.31 19.89
CA ALA A 713 -11.54 -36.50 19.34
C ALA A 713 -12.43 -36.09 18.17
N TYR A 714 -12.18 -36.66 16.98
CA TYR A 714 -13.10 -36.55 15.85
C TYR A 714 -13.96 -37.81 15.78
N GLU A 715 -15.22 -37.72 15.34
CA GLU A 715 -16.10 -38.90 15.22
C GLU A 715 -15.52 -40.02 14.33
N SER A 716 -14.57 -39.69 13.44
CA SER A 716 -13.82 -40.67 12.64
C SER A 716 -12.89 -41.57 13.48
N ASP A 717 -12.46 -41.12 14.66
CA ASP A 717 -11.63 -41.93 15.58
C ASP A 717 -12.45 -42.99 16.31
N LEU A 718 -13.78 -42.88 16.32
CA LEU A 718 -14.70 -43.84 16.96
C LEU A 718 -15.10 -45.02 16.07
N ASN A 719 -14.75 -44.99 14.77
CA ASN A 719 -15.09 -46.06 13.81
C ASN A 719 -13.91 -46.97 13.44
N THR A 720 -12.73 -46.80 14.05
CA THR A 720 -11.58 -47.71 13.86
C THR A 720 -11.46 -48.82 14.90
N ASP A 721 -12.33 -48.83 15.92
CA ASP A 721 -12.44 -49.90 16.93
C ASP A 721 -13.64 -50.83 16.68
N ILE A 722 -13.71 -51.44 15.48
CA ILE A 722 -14.55 -52.62 15.25
C ILE A 722 -13.71 -53.75 14.64
N GLY A 723 -13.09 -54.52 15.53
CA GLY A 723 -12.97 -55.98 15.40
C GLY A 723 -11.71 -56.54 14.73
N GLU A 724 -10.92 -57.26 15.55
CA GLU A 724 -10.10 -58.40 15.11
C GLU A 724 -10.85 -59.40 14.22
#